data_AF-A0AAU4YYQ1-F1
#
_entry.id   AF-A0AAU4YYQ1-F1
#
_cell.length_a   1.000
_cell.length_b   1.000
_cell.length_c   1.000
_cell.angle_alpha   90.00
_cell.angle_beta   90.00
_cell.angle_gamma   90.00
#
_symmetry.space_group_name_H-M   'P 1'
#
loop_
_entity.id
_entity.type
_entity.pdbx_description
1 polymer ?
#
loop_
_entity_poly.entity_id
_entity_poly.type
_entity_poly.pdbx_seq_one_letter_code
_entity_poly.pdbx_strand_id
1 'polypeptide(L)'
;MSAYEDTGRGTGTSAGADGRALTTAIRSVLARVDAHAARARRRPGGTAAGDTRPGAAAPDTQDPGHLTGPPAGERRESAARTTARHDDTAGAGRPLVPTGDAAATSGSGRPATEADAHAGGLAVPDGPATLDALVTCFGLTSFERDVVLLAAAAELDPTTGSRCAAASGDPERTHPTFSLALAALGDAHWSALTPVAPLRRWRLVELDDETRLTASRLRLDERILHFLVGSPYLDARLHGLLRRTSVPDTLPSSYDLAASRVAAGWAGAGRRAPLRVELVGGDLRSRVDIAAAAARRSGLGLYAMAAEDIPTDPAERDRLARLWQREAILLPAALLVEVGDLERDQAAATDAFLESAAVPLVVSSPDPRQTARQRGERVTVPALDTDEQLGVWADAFEEVPEVSDADLRDLVAQFSLPPHLIRSAGATVVRDLQDENELDATGLAWKAGLTEARMGMDELGRRIEPQASWGDLVLAERQLKILREIVAHVRQRSTVYQEWGFAATLRRGLGVTALFAGGSGTGKTLAAEVMARELGLDLFVIDLSQVVSKYIGETEKNLRKVFDAAERGGALLLFDEADALFGKRSEVKDSHDRYANLEVSYLLMRMEAYRGLAILTTNMKQALDTAFMRRIRFVVDFPFPGESERAEIWRRVLPARAPMKGIDPELLARLTVAGGSIRNIALSGAFLAAEEGDRLQMRHMLEAARTEYLKLDRSLTPSEVHGWV
;
A
#
# COMPACT_ATOMS: atom_id res chain seq x y z
N MET A 1 -41.56 -9.31 57.33
CA MET A 1 -43.01 -9.26 57.62
C MET A 1 -43.57 -10.59 57.19
N SER A 2 -44.00 -11.38 58.18
CA SER A 2 -44.49 -12.75 58.05
C SER A 2 -45.84 -12.81 57.33
N ALA A 3 -46.20 -14.02 56.87
CA ALA A 3 -47.45 -14.46 56.22
C ALA A 3 -47.47 -14.44 54.69
N TYR A 4 -47.07 -15.57 54.09
CA TYR A 4 -47.85 -16.30 53.08
C TYR A 4 -47.16 -17.66 52.84
N GLU A 5 -47.17 -18.50 53.88
CA GLU A 5 -47.03 -19.96 53.72
C GLU A 5 -48.44 -20.54 53.82
N ASP A 6 -48.68 -21.54 52.98
CA ASP A 6 -49.83 -22.46 52.96
C ASP A 6 -50.95 -22.14 51.96
N THR A 7 -50.70 -22.51 50.70
CA THR A 7 -51.70 -23.11 49.79
C THR A 7 -50.97 -23.65 48.56
N GLY A 8 -50.60 -24.94 48.59
CA GLY A 8 -49.86 -25.54 47.48
C GLY A 8 -49.62 -27.04 47.56
N ARG A 9 -50.51 -27.83 48.18
CA ARG A 9 -50.54 -29.29 47.98
C ARG A 9 -51.65 -29.63 46.98
N GLY A 10 -51.28 -29.67 45.70
CA GLY A 10 -52.14 -30.21 44.65
C GLY A 10 -51.81 -29.72 43.26
N THR A 11 -50.76 -30.27 42.64
CA THR A 11 -50.53 -30.42 41.17
C THR A 11 -49.08 -30.89 40.90
N GLY A 12 -48.66 -32.00 41.52
CA GLY A 12 -47.30 -32.54 41.36
C GLY A 12 -47.06 -33.37 40.09
N THR A 13 -48.04 -33.52 39.19
CA THR A 13 -48.01 -34.52 38.11
C THR A 13 -48.06 -33.96 36.69
N SER A 14 -48.56 -32.75 36.44
CA SER A 14 -48.57 -32.17 35.07
C SER A 14 -47.27 -31.45 34.71
N ALA A 15 -46.69 -30.67 35.63
CA ALA A 15 -45.41 -29.98 35.41
C ALA A 15 -44.25 -30.93 35.04
N GLY A 16 -44.29 -32.17 35.55
CA GLY A 16 -43.29 -33.20 35.24
C GLY A 16 -43.47 -33.87 33.88
N ALA A 17 -44.67 -33.87 33.29
CA ALA A 17 -44.93 -34.42 31.96
C ALA A 17 -44.60 -33.40 30.86
N ASP A 18 -44.95 -32.13 31.09
CA ASP A 18 -44.76 -31.06 30.12
C ASP A 18 -43.28 -30.60 30.03
N GLY A 19 -42.57 -30.58 31.17
CA GLY A 19 -41.11 -30.40 31.20
C GLY A 19 -40.35 -31.52 30.48
N ARG A 20 -40.84 -32.77 30.53
CA ARG A 20 -40.26 -33.90 29.77
C ARG A 20 -40.46 -33.74 28.26
N ALA A 21 -41.59 -33.18 27.82
CA ALA A 21 -41.86 -32.92 26.40
C ALA A 21 -40.90 -31.86 25.82
N LEU A 22 -40.59 -30.80 26.59
CA LEU A 22 -39.61 -29.78 26.23
C LEU A 22 -38.18 -30.34 26.22
N THR A 23 -37.82 -31.14 27.24
CA THR A 23 -36.54 -31.87 27.30
C THR A 23 -36.37 -32.81 26.11
N THR A 24 -37.46 -33.40 25.62
CA THR A 24 -37.47 -34.26 24.43
C THR A 24 -37.23 -33.46 23.14
N ALA A 25 -37.75 -32.23 23.04
CA ALA A 25 -37.47 -31.34 21.90
C ALA A 25 -36.00 -30.90 21.88
N ILE A 26 -35.47 -30.48 23.04
CA ILE A 26 -34.05 -30.14 23.23
C ILE A 26 -33.15 -31.32 22.83
N ARG A 27 -33.48 -32.54 23.27
CA ARG A 27 -32.72 -33.76 22.92
C ARG A 27 -32.81 -34.11 21.43
N SER A 28 -33.97 -33.90 20.81
CA SER A 28 -34.20 -34.12 19.38
C SER A 28 -33.39 -33.14 18.50
N VAL A 29 -33.22 -31.91 18.97
CA VAL A 29 -32.43 -30.87 18.30
C VAL A 29 -30.95 -31.10 18.52
N LEU A 30 -30.53 -31.49 19.73
CA LEU A 30 -29.16 -31.91 20.02
C LEU A 30 -28.71 -33.04 19.05
N ALA A 31 -29.52 -34.08 18.90
CA ALA A 31 -29.23 -35.18 17.97
C ALA A 31 -29.14 -34.71 16.50
N ARG A 32 -29.93 -33.71 16.08
CA ARG A 32 -29.88 -33.13 14.72
C ARG A 32 -28.66 -32.24 14.51
N VAL A 33 -28.30 -31.43 15.51
CA VAL A 33 -27.08 -30.61 15.53
C VAL A 33 -25.85 -31.51 15.43
N ASP A 34 -25.79 -32.58 16.22
CA ASP A 34 -24.70 -33.57 16.18
C ASP A 34 -24.63 -34.28 14.82
N ALA A 35 -25.77 -34.68 14.27
CA ALA A 35 -25.83 -35.32 12.95
C ALA A 35 -25.39 -34.37 11.82
N HIS A 36 -25.74 -33.08 11.88
CA HIS A 36 -25.34 -32.10 10.88
C HIS A 36 -23.84 -31.77 11.01
N ALA A 37 -23.35 -31.57 12.23
CA ALA A 37 -21.93 -31.37 12.50
C ALA A 37 -21.09 -32.58 12.04
N ALA A 38 -21.58 -33.81 12.19
CA ALA A 38 -20.91 -35.01 11.69
C ALA A 38 -20.89 -35.09 10.15
N ARG A 39 -21.95 -34.61 9.46
CA ARG A 39 -22.00 -34.53 7.99
C ARG A 39 -21.08 -33.45 7.43
N ALA A 40 -21.03 -32.28 8.07
CA ALA A 40 -20.14 -31.19 7.69
C ALA A 40 -18.66 -31.62 7.77
N ARG A 41 -18.28 -32.39 8.80
CA ARG A 41 -16.92 -32.97 8.96
C ARG A 41 -16.53 -33.99 7.88
N ARG A 42 -17.50 -34.63 7.22
CA ARG A 42 -17.26 -35.67 6.20
C ARG A 42 -17.12 -35.11 4.77
N ARG A 43 -17.35 -33.82 4.53
CA ARG A 43 -17.07 -33.21 3.24
C ARG A 43 -15.56 -32.95 3.13
N PRO A 44 -14.83 -33.57 2.20
CA PRO A 44 -13.44 -33.18 1.93
C PRO A 44 -13.44 -31.71 1.51
N GLY A 45 -12.46 -30.94 2.00
CA GLY A 45 -12.39 -29.49 1.88
C GLY A 45 -12.62 -29.00 0.45
N GLY A 46 -13.86 -28.61 0.16
CA GLY A 46 -14.17 -27.73 -0.95
C GLY A 46 -13.66 -26.37 -0.55
N THR A 47 -12.65 -25.88 -1.25
CA THR A 47 -12.28 -24.46 -1.30
C THR A 47 -13.53 -23.61 -1.20
N ALA A 48 -13.58 -22.76 -0.17
CA ALA A 48 -14.56 -21.67 -0.07
C ALA A 48 -14.25 -20.65 -1.19
N ALA A 49 -14.58 -21.02 -2.42
CA ALA A 49 -14.63 -20.14 -3.57
C ALA A 49 -15.95 -19.38 -3.52
N GLY A 50 -15.99 -18.35 -2.68
CA GLY A 50 -16.92 -17.25 -2.82
C GLY A 50 -16.32 -16.21 -3.77
N ASP A 51 -16.08 -16.61 -5.01
CA ASP A 51 -15.61 -15.74 -6.09
C ASP A 51 -16.80 -15.40 -6.97
N THR A 52 -17.71 -14.56 -6.45
CA THR A 52 -18.73 -13.94 -7.29
C THR A 52 -18.09 -12.81 -8.09
N ARG A 53 -17.48 -13.16 -9.23
CA ARG A 53 -17.33 -12.21 -10.33
C ARG A 53 -18.72 -11.83 -10.84
N PRO A 54 -19.07 -10.54 -11.00
CA PRO A 54 -20.28 -10.19 -11.71
C PRO A 54 -20.02 -10.41 -13.21
N GLY A 55 -20.49 -11.55 -13.73
CA GLY A 55 -20.57 -11.79 -15.16
C GLY A 55 -21.62 -10.87 -15.77
N ALA A 56 -21.18 -9.89 -16.54
CA ALA A 56 -22.04 -9.08 -17.40
C ALA A 56 -22.63 -9.98 -18.50
N ALA A 57 -23.87 -10.40 -18.31
CA ALA A 57 -24.70 -10.94 -19.37
C ALA A 57 -25.46 -9.78 -20.02
N ALA A 58 -25.02 -9.36 -21.20
CA ALA A 58 -25.81 -8.52 -22.08
C ALA A 58 -26.98 -9.34 -22.66
N PRO A 59 -28.22 -8.82 -22.69
CA PRO A 59 -29.24 -9.33 -23.58
C PRO A 59 -29.21 -8.56 -24.90
N ASP A 60 -29.27 -9.35 -25.96
CA ASP A 60 -29.44 -8.98 -27.36
C ASP A 60 -30.70 -8.16 -27.65
N THR A 61 -30.67 -7.50 -28.82
CA THR A 61 -31.75 -6.88 -29.60
C THR A 61 -32.23 -5.46 -29.24
N GLN A 62 -31.75 -4.47 -30.00
CA GLN A 62 -32.51 -3.82 -31.08
C GLN A 62 -31.70 -2.63 -31.63
N ASP A 63 -31.41 -2.66 -32.93
CA ASP A 63 -30.99 -1.47 -33.69
C ASP A 63 -31.77 -1.45 -35.01
N PRO A 64 -32.27 -0.28 -35.42
CA PRO A 64 -32.46 0.01 -36.83
C PRO A 64 -31.69 1.26 -37.24
N GLY A 65 -30.73 1.08 -38.14
CA GLY A 65 -30.71 1.86 -39.38
C GLY A 65 -29.46 2.68 -39.70
N HIS A 66 -28.92 2.39 -40.90
CA HIS A 66 -28.23 3.30 -41.84
C HIS A 66 -26.85 3.85 -41.42
N LEU A 67 -25.79 3.93 -42.23
CA LEU A 67 -25.58 3.89 -43.68
C LEU A 67 -24.05 3.70 -43.97
N THR A 68 -23.74 3.15 -45.15
CA THR A 68 -22.49 3.29 -45.97
C THR A 68 -21.15 2.69 -45.49
N GLY A 69 -20.65 1.69 -46.24
CA GLY A 69 -19.20 1.37 -46.34
C GLY A 69 -18.52 2.16 -47.48
N PRO A 70 -17.48 1.64 -48.18
CA PRO A 70 -16.37 0.73 -47.82
C PRO A 70 -15.01 1.28 -48.43
N PRO A 71 -14.00 0.50 -48.91
CA PRO A 71 -13.25 -0.70 -48.41
C PRO A 71 -11.69 -0.60 -48.53
N ALA A 72 -11.03 -1.72 -48.15
CA ALA A 72 -9.81 -2.33 -48.75
C ALA A 72 -8.42 -1.81 -48.31
N GLY A 73 -7.38 -2.64 -48.13
CA GLY A 73 -7.21 -4.07 -48.42
C GLY A 73 -5.82 -4.62 -48.04
N GLU A 74 -5.61 -5.89 -48.44
CA GLU A 74 -4.34 -6.64 -48.66
C GLU A 74 -3.46 -6.96 -47.43
N ARG A 75 -3.30 -8.21 -46.97
CA ARG A 75 -2.63 -9.42 -47.54
C ARG A 75 -1.20 -9.22 -48.06
N ARG A 76 -0.25 -9.86 -47.35
CA ARG A 76 0.99 -10.58 -47.79
C ARG A 76 1.75 -10.93 -46.50
N GLU A 77 1.95 -12.17 -46.04
CA GLU A 77 2.41 -13.44 -46.61
C GLU A 77 3.93 -13.47 -46.97
N SER A 78 4.62 -14.43 -46.32
CA SER A 78 5.92 -15.05 -46.67
C SER A 78 7.18 -14.25 -46.26
N ALA A 79 8.23 -14.81 -45.63
CA ALA A 79 8.94 -16.02 -46.02
C ALA A 79 10.03 -16.36 -44.99
N ALA A 80 10.28 -17.66 -44.85
CA ALA A 80 11.37 -18.28 -44.09
C ALA A 80 12.74 -18.23 -44.80
N ARG A 81 13.82 -18.44 -44.02
CA ARG A 81 15.15 -19.02 -44.33
C ARG A 81 15.94 -19.02 -43.00
N THR A 82 16.22 -20.11 -42.29
CA THR A 82 17.01 -21.34 -42.56
C THR A 82 18.50 -21.10 -42.84
N THR A 83 19.31 -21.92 -42.13
CA THR A 83 20.75 -22.23 -42.23
C THR A 83 21.68 -21.39 -41.35
N ALA A 84 22.74 -21.90 -40.70
CA ALA A 84 23.20 -23.23 -40.30
C ALA A 84 24.57 -23.02 -39.60
N ARG A 85 24.82 -23.77 -38.50
CA ARG A 85 26.09 -24.41 -38.06
C ARG A 85 27.43 -23.65 -38.08
N HIS A 86 28.15 -23.73 -36.95
CA HIS A 86 29.54 -24.22 -36.76
C HIS A 86 29.68 -24.50 -35.22
N ASP A 87 29.94 -25.72 -34.73
CA ASP A 87 31.25 -26.42 -34.57
C ASP A 87 32.33 -25.51 -33.95
N ASP A 88 33.13 -25.85 -32.93
CA ASP A 88 33.33 -27.03 -32.08
C ASP A 88 34.37 -26.61 -30.99
N THR A 89 34.74 -27.52 -30.06
CA THR A 89 35.96 -27.56 -29.19
C THR A 89 35.86 -27.24 -27.67
N ALA A 90 35.67 -28.34 -26.91
CA ALA A 90 36.50 -28.91 -25.84
C ALA A 90 37.41 -28.03 -24.94
N GLY A 91 37.39 -28.32 -23.62
CA GLY A 91 38.60 -28.15 -22.77
C GLY A 91 38.41 -28.00 -21.26
N ALA A 92 38.26 -29.12 -20.55
CA ALA A 92 38.71 -29.47 -19.19
C ALA A 92 39.06 -28.39 -18.12
N GLY A 93 38.60 -28.63 -16.88
CA GLY A 93 39.31 -28.14 -15.67
C GLY A 93 38.51 -28.10 -14.37
N ARG A 94 38.44 -29.21 -13.64
CA ARG A 94 38.05 -29.26 -12.21
C ARG A 94 39.25 -28.90 -11.31
N PRO A 95 39.00 -28.45 -10.07
CA PRO A 95 39.63 -29.16 -8.96
C PRO A 95 38.70 -29.46 -7.78
N LEU A 96 39.15 -30.46 -7.01
CA LEU A 96 38.54 -31.14 -5.87
C LEU A 96 38.44 -30.31 -4.58
N VAL A 97 37.42 -30.66 -3.78
CA VAL A 97 37.29 -30.46 -2.33
C VAL A 97 37.91 -31.66 -1.59
N PRO A 98 38.52 -31.49 -0.40
CA PRO A 98 39.03 -32.61 0.38
C PRO A 98 37.95 -33.29 1.23
N THR A 99 38.15 -34.60 1.35
CA THR A 99 37.39 -35.64 2.05
C THR A 99 37.56 -35.63 3.57
N GLY A 100 36.54 -36.12 4.27
CA GLY A 100 36.62 -36.60 5.66
C GLY A 100 35.58 -37.70 5.91
N ASP A 101 36.06 -38.94 5.98
CA ASP A 101 35.36 -40.21 6.15
C ASP A 101 34.53 -40.37 7.43
N ALA A 102 33.45 -41.16 7.37
CA ALA A 102 33.30 -42.38 8.18
C ALA A 102 32.06 -43.24 7.80
N ALA A 103 32.35 -44.43 7.23
CA ALA A 103 31.70 -45.75 7.34
C ALA A 103 30.16 -45.85 7.43
N ALA A 104 29.44 -46.34 6.40
CA ALA A 104 29.36 -47.70 5.83
C ALA A 104 28.67 -48.77 6.71
N THR A 105 27.44 -49.16 6.33
CA THR A 105 27.08 -50.57 6.09
C THR A 105 25.85 -50.67 5.17
N SER A 106 25.91 -51.69 4.33
CA SER A 106 25.19 -52.02 3.10
C SER A 106 23.70 -52.37 3.21
N GLY A 107 22.93 -52.05 2.16
CA GLY A 107 21.65 -52.66 1.84
C GLY A 107 21.13 -52.22 0.46
N SER A 108 21.15 -53.15 -0.49
CA SER A 108 20.84 -53.02 -1.92
C SER A 108 19.39 -52.65 -2.26
N GLY A 109 19.18 -51.86 -3.32
CA GLY A 109 17.93 -51.87 -4.11
C GLY A 109 17.53 -50.51 -4.66
N ARG A 110 17.52 -50.36 -5.99
CA ARG A 110 16.86 -49.24 -6.71
C ARG A 110 15.36 -49.18 -6.38
N PRO A 111 14.75 -47.98 -6.40
CA PRO A 111 13.46 -47.79 -7.05
C PRO A 111 13.59 -46.67 -8.12
N ALA A 112 13.18 -46.83 -9.37
CA ALA A 112 11.81 -47.04 -9.86
C ALA A 112 10.86 -45.93 -9.38
N THR A 113 10.52 -45.08 -10.35
CA THR A 113 9.49 -44.05 -10.36
C THR A 113 8.18 -44.51 -9.72
N GLU A 114 7.71 -43.81 -8.69
CA GLU A 114 6.32 -43.81 -8.25
C GLU A 114 6.01 -42.45 -7.60
N ALA A 115 5.26 -41.64 -8.34
CA ALA A 115 4.42 -40.58 -7.81
C ALA A 115 3.24 -41.21 -7.04
N ASP A 116 2.65 -40.45 -6.12
CA ASP A 116 1.44 -40.76 -5.34
C ASP A 116 1.55 -41.83 -4.24
N ALA A 117 2.18 -41.50 -3.10
CA ALA A 117 1.88 -42.18 -1.83
C ALA A 117 2.34 -41.43 -0.56
N HIS A 118 1.85 -40.21 -0.28
CA HIS A 118 1.88 -39.63 1.09
C HIS A 118 0.51 -39.09 1.50
N ALA A 119 -0.48 -39.99 1.55
CA ALA A 119 -1.70 -39.83 2.34
C ALA A 119 -1.50 -40.56 3.69
N GLY A 120 -0.54 -40.08 4.49
CA GLY A 120 -0.44 -40.44 5.91
C GLY A 120 -1.44 -39.59 6.68
N GLY A 121 -2.67 -40.09 6.82
CA GLY A 121 -3.73 -39.42 7.57
C GLY A 121 -3.27 -39.07 8.97
N LEU A 122 -3.09 -37.78 9.24
CA LEU A 122 -3.19 -37.27 10.60
C LEU A 122 -4.61 -37.56 11.07
N ALA A 123 -4.73 -38.44 12.06
CA ALA A 123 -5.97 -38.61 12.80
C ALA A 123 -6.39 -37.22 13.33
N VAL A 124 -7.46 -36.67 12.76
CA VAL A 124 -8.14 -35.49 13.29
C VAL A 124 -8.61 -35.87 14.68
N PRO A 125 -8.20 -35.17 15.76
CA PRO A 125 -8.76 -35.44 17.08
C PRO A 125 -10.27 -35.23 17.01
N ASP A 126 -11.05 -36.15 17.59
CA ASP A 126 -12.50 -36.03 17.74
C ASP A 126 -12.85 -34.72 18.49
N GLY A 127 -13.03 -33.64 17.74
CA GLY A 127 -13.36 -32.33 18.31
C GLY A 127 -14.77 -32.33 18.91
N PRO A 128 -15.06 -31.50 19.92
CA PRO A 128 -16.37 -31.39 20.53
C PRO A 128 -17.49 -31.15 19.50
N ALA A 129 -18.74 -31.46 19.84
CA ALA A 129 -19.89 -30.98 19.06
C ALA A 129 -19.83 -29.44 18.95
N THR A 130 -20.38 -28.83 17.89
CA THR A 130 -20.39 -27.36 17.69
C THR A 130 -20.98 -26.63 18.90
N LEU A 131 -21.94 -27.25 19.59
CA LEU A 131 -22.48 -26.78 20.85
C LEU A 131 -21.45 -26.76 21.99
N ASP A 132 -20.68 -27.85 22.17
CA ASP A 132 -19.66 -27.93 23.21
C ASP A 132 -18.54 -26.91 22.98
N ALA A 133 -18.21 -26.64 21.71
CA ALA A 133 -17.32 -25.54 21.33
C ALA A 133 -17.91 -24.19 21.75
N LEU A 134 -19.19 -23.92 21.46
CA LEU A 134 -19.88 -22.69 21.88
C LEU A 134 -19.87 -22.51 23.41
N VAL A 135 -20.17 -23.58 24.15
CA VAL A 135 -20.16 -23.59 25.62
C VAL A 135 -18.77 -23.27 26.16
N THR A 136 -17.74 -23.92 25.61
CA THR A 136 -16.35 -23.73 26.03
C THR A 136 -15.86 -22.31 25.72
N CYS A 137 -16.14 -21.82 24.51
CA CYS A 137 -15.72 -20.50 24.03
C CYS A 137 -16.29 -19.35 24.85
N PHE A 138 -17.57 -19.43 25.23
CA PHE A 138 -18.27 -18.34 25.94
C PHE A 138 -18.49 -18.60 27.43
N GLY A 139 -18.01 -19.74 27.94
CA GLY A 139 -18.13 -20.12 29.35
C GLY A 139 -19.58 -20.29 29.81
N LEU A 140 -20.42 -20.89 28.95
CA LEU A 140 -21.85 -21.05 29.25
C LEU A 140 -22.06 -22.06 30.38
N THR A 141 -22.97 -21.74 31.29
CA THR A 141 -23.51 -22.69 32.28
C THR A 141 -24.37 -23.78 31.62
N SER A 142 -24.67 -24.85 32.36
CA SER A 142 -25.63 -25.88 31.92
C SER A 142 -26.98 -25.27 31.53
N PHE A 143 -27.48 -24.35 32.34
CA PHE A 143 -28.73 -23.63 32.08
C PHE A 143 -28.64 -22.76 30.81
N GLU A 144 -27.59 -21.95 30.65
CA GLU A 144 -27.44 -21.10 29.46
C GLU A 144 -27.29 -21.90 28.16
N ARG A 145 -26.56 -23.03 28.22
CA ARG A 145 -26.50 -24.00 27.11
C ARG A 145 -27.89 -24.49 26.73
N ASP A 146 -28.69 -24.88 27.71
CA ASP A 146 -30.03 -25.43 27.48
C ASP A 146 -31.01 -24.35 26.98
N VAL A 147 -30.83 -23.08 27.39
CA VAL A 147 -31.54 -21.92 26.82
C VAL A 147 -31.21 -21.73 25.34
N VAL A 148 -29.93 -21.81 24.96
CA VAL A 148 -29.52 -21.76 23.54
C VAL A 148 -30.14 -22.90 22.74
N LEU A 149 -30.15 -24.12 23.28
CA LEU A 149 -30.78 -25.26 22.63
C LEU A 149 -32.30 -25.11 22.50
N LEU A 150 -32.97 -24.55 23.52
CA LEU A 150 -34.40 -24.28 23.47
C LEU A 150 -34.74 -23.23 22.39
N ALA A 151 -33.93 -22.18 22.26
CA ALA A 151 -34.08 -21.19 21.20
C ALA A 151 -33.79 -21.79 19.81
N ALA A 152 -32.74 -22.60 19.68
CA ALA A 152 -32.43 -23.34 18.45
C ALA A 152 -33.58 -24.30 18.06
N ALA A 153 -34.20 -24.95 19.05
CA ALA A 153 -35.29 -25.89 18.84
C ALA A 153 -36.52 -25.21 18.22
N ALA A 154 -36.79 -23.95 18.57
CA ALA A 154 -37.89 -23.20 17.99
C ALA A 154 -37.71 -22.93 16.49
N GLU A 155 -36.47 -22.85 16.02
CA GLU A 155 -36.15 -22.60 14.60
C GLU A 155 -35.95 -23.91 13.82
N LEU A 156 -35.46 -24.99 14.46
CA LEU A 156 -35.09 -26.24 13.79
C LEU A 156 -36.13 -27.37 13.92
N ASP A 157 -37.04 -27.30 14.90
CA ASP A 157 -38.06 -28.32 15.16
C ASP A 157 -39.47 -27.72 15.10
N PRO A 158 -40.29 -28.11 14.09
CA PRO A 158 -41.64 -27.57 13.93
C PRO A 158 -42.57 -27.94 15.09
N THR A 159 -42.23 -28.95 15.90
CA THR A 159 -43.02 -29.36 17.06
C THR A 159 -42.71 -28.55 18.32
N THR A 160 -41.69 -27.69 18.32
CA THR A 160 -41.31 -26.91 19.51
C THR A 160 -42.39 -25.91 19.90
N GLY A 161 -43.04 -25.26 18.93
CA GLY A 161 -44.04 -24.23 19.24
C GLY A 161 -45.27 -24.77 19.98
N SER A 162 -45.80 -25.92 19.57
CA SER A 162 -46.91 -26.58 20.28
C SER A 162 -46.50 -27.06 21.67
N ARG A 163 -45.25 -27.48 21.85
CA ARG A 163 -44.70 -27.85 23.17
C ARG A 163 -44.51 -26.65 24.09
N CYS A 164 -44.09 -25.50 23.56
CA CYS A 164 -44.00 -24.26 24.32
C CYS A 164 -45.38 -23.80 24.82
N ALA A 165 -46.41 -23.88 23.97
CA ALA A 165 -47.78 -23.53 24.33
C ALA A 165 -48.33 -24.45 25.43
N ALA A 166 -48.12 -25.76 25.29
CA ALA A 166 -48.52 -26.75 26.29
C ALA A 166 -47.79 -26.53 27.63
N ALA A 167 -46.46 -26.35 27.62
CA ALA A 167 -45.65 -26.17 28.83
C ALA A 167 -45.90 -24.81 29.51
N SER A 168 -46.31 -23.78 28.77
CA SER A 168 -46.67 -22.48 29.32
C SER A 168 -48.11 -22.43 29.84
N GLY A 169 -48.93 -23.44 29.55
CA GLY A 169 -50.37 -23.44 29.87
C GLY A 169 -51.17 -22.37 29.11
N ASP A 170 -50.62 -21.85 28.00
CA ASP A 170 -51.17 -20.74 27.23
C ASP A 170 -51.06 -21.07 25.72
N PRO A 171 -52.19 -21.36 25.05
CA PRO A 171 -52.21 -21.70 23.63
C PRO A 171 -51.58 -20.66 22.70
N GLU A 172 -51.56 -19.39 23.11
CA GLU A 172 -50.99 -18.29 22.32
C GLU A 172 -49.46 -18.19 22.46
N ARG A 173 -48.87 -18.82 23.49
CA ARG A 173 -47.41 -18.82 23.74
C ARG A 173 -46.70 -19.95 23.01
N THR A 174 -46.73 -19.87 21.69
CA THR A 174 -46.13 -20.87 20.77
C THR A 174 -44.62 -20.71 20.57
N HIS A 175 -43.92 -20.03 21.49
CA HIS A 175 -42.50 -19.69 21.35
C HIS A 175 -41.78 -19.78 22.70
N PRO A 176 -40.45 -20.00 22.70
CA PRO A 176 -39.69 -20.05 23.93
C PRO A 176 -39.63 -18.66 24.57
N THR A 177 -39.79 -18.61 25.89
CA THR A 177 -39.64 -17.39 26.71
C THR A 177 -38.71 -17.70 27.88
N PHE A 178 -38.13 -16.67 28.49
CA PHE A 178 -37.22 -16.91 29.62
C PHE A 178 -37.96 -17.39 30.87
N SER A 179 -39.21 -16.97 31.07
CA SER A 179 -40.07 -17.51 32.11
C SER A 179 -40.31 -19.02 31.95
N LEU A 180 -40.53 -19.48 30.71
CA LEU A 180 -40.61 -20.91 30.41
C LEU A 180 -39.28 -21.63 30.67
N ALA A 181 -38.16 -21.04 30.27
CA ALA A 181 -36.83 -21.61 30.52
C ALA A 181 -36.55 -21.76 32.02
N LEU A 182 -36.85 -20.74 32.84
CA LEU A 182 -36.69 -20.78 34.29
C LEU A 182 -37.54 -21.86 34.97
N ALA A 183 -38.75 -22.11 34.44
CA ALA A 183 -39.67 -23.09 35.00
C ALA A 183 -39.36 -24.53 34.57
N ALA A 184 -38.82 -24.73 33.36
CA ALA A 184 -38.72 -26.04 32.73
C ALA A 184 -37.30 -26.63 32.65
N LEU A 185 -36.24 -25.81 32.73
CA LEU A 185 -34.84 -26.25 32.61
C LEU A 185 -34.17 -26.40 33.99
N GLY A 186 -33.13 -27.24 34.04
CA GLY A 186 -32.32 -27.45 35.25
C GLY A 186 -31.37 -26.28 35.55
N ASP A 187 -30.94 -26.15 36.81
CA ASP A 187 -29.99 -25.13 37.27
C ASP A 187 -30.36 -23.67 36.91
N ALA A 188 -31.66 -23.40 36.85
CA ALA A 188 -32.20 -22.11 36.46
C ALA A 188 -31.72 -20.96 37.35
N HIS A 189 -31.31 -19.86 36.73
CA HIS A 189 -30.83 -18.68 37.43
C HIS A 189 -31.15 -17.38 36.67
N TRP A 190 -31.56 -16.36 37.41
CA TRP A 190 -31.99 -15.07 36.86
C TRP A 190 -30.87 -14.27 36.19
N SER A 191 -29.61 -14.51 36.58
CA SER A 191 -28.47 -13.77 36.07
C SER A 191 -28.17 -14.04 34.59
N ALA A 192 -28.67 -15.14 34.02
CA ALA A 192 -28.43 -15.55 32.63
C ALA A 192 -28.87 -14.51 31.58
N LEU A 193 -29.87 -13.68 31.88
CA LEU A 193 -30.34 -12.58 31.01
C LEU A 193 -29.87 -11.18 31.43
N THR A 194 -28.90 -11.08 32.34
CA THR A 194 -28.28 -9.78 32.62
C THR A 194 -27.49 -9.29 31.40
N PRO A 195 -27.38 -7.98 31.14
CA PRO A 195 -26.64 -7.46 29.98
C PRO A 195 -25.16 -7.90 29.92
N VAL A 196 -24.59 -8.28 31.06
CA VAL A 196 -23.20 -8.73 31.19
C VAL A 196 -23.03 -10.25 31.08
N ALA A 197 -24.11 -11.03 31.20
CA ALA A 197 -24.06 -12.47 31.09
C ALA A 197 -23.87 -12.91 29.62
N PRO A 198 -23.23 -14.07 29.38
CA PRO A 198 -22.86 -14.53 28.04
C PRO A 198 -23.98 -14.48 27.00
N LEU A 199 -25.22 -14.87 27.35
CA LEU A 199 -26.34 -14.93 26.41
C LEU A 199 -26.64 -13.57 25.76
N ARG A 200 -26.69 -12.49 26.56
CA ARG A 200 -26.94 -11.12 26.05
C ARG A 200 -25.67 -10.40 25.65
N ARG A 201 -24.60 -10.55 26.44
CA ARG A 201 -23.30 -9.90 26.16
C ARG A 201 -22.81 -10.27 24.77
N TRP A 202 -22.85 -11.55 24.42
CA TRP A 202 -22.38 -12.04 23.12
C TRP A 202 -23.50 -12.15 22.08
N ARG A 203 -24.70 -11.64 22.37
CA ARG A 203 -25.87 -11.74 21.48
C ARG A 203 -26.03 -13.16 20.95
N LEU A 204 -25.97 -14.15 21.85
CA LEU A 204 -26.27 -15.53 21.47
C LEU A 204 -27.79 -15.69 21.29
N VAL A 205 -28.54 -14.97 22.11
CA VAL A 205 -30.00 -14.93 22.10
C VAL A 205 -30.45 -13.47 22.07
N GLU A 206 -31.48 -13.20 21.28
CA GLU A 206 -32.15 -11.90 21.16
C GLU A 206 -33.57 -11.98 21.75
N LEU A 207 -34.06 -10.85 22.26
CA LEU A 207 -35.42 -10.69 22.78
C LEU A 207 -36.19 -9.80 21.80
N ASP A 208 -37.39 -10.23 21.38
CA ASP A 208 -38.23 -9.40 20.48
C ASP A 208 -38.68 -8.07 21.15
N ASP A 209 -38.76 -8.07 22.48
CA ASP A 209 -39.16 -6.93 23.30
C ASP A 209 -38.31 -6.88 24.58
N GLU A 210 -37.35 -5.96 24.61
CA GLU A 210 -36.44 -5.78 25.76
C GLU A 210 -37.14 -5.16 26.99
N THR A 211 -38.36 -4.64 26.87
CA THR A 211 -39.13 -4.11 28.00
C THR A 211 -39.78 -5.23 28.84
N ARG A 212 -39.95 -6.43 28.24
CA ARG A 212 -40.59 -7.60 28.86
C ARG A 212 -39.65 -8.79 28.92
N LEU A 213 -38.54 -8.63 29.65
CA LEU A 213 -37.41 -9.57 29.69
C LEU A 213 -37.78 -11.07 29.86
N THR A 214 -38.79 -11.39 30.67
CA THR A 214 -39.15 -12.79 30.97
C THR A 214 -40.20 -13.39 30.05
N ALA A 215 -41.12 -12.55 29.56
CA ALA A 215 -42.28 -12.97 28.78
C ALA A 215 -42.08 -12.76 27.27
N SER A 216 -41.04 -12.01 26.88
CA SER A 216 -40.67 -11.81 25.49
C SER A 216 -40.18 -13.11 24.85
N ARG A 217 -40.37 -13.19 23.53
CA ARG A 217 -39.88 -14.30 22.71
C ARG A 217 -38.36 -14.29 22.70
N LEU A 218 -37.79 -15.44 23.06
CA LEU A 218 -36.37 -15.72 22.90
C LEU A 218 -36.11 -16.19 21.47
N ARG A 219 -35.19 -15.52 20.78
CA ARG A 219 -34.75 -15.91 19.43
C ARG A 219 -33.27 -16.20 19.44
N LEU A 220 -32.87 -17.25 18.74
CA LEU A 220 -31.44 -17.49 18.53
C LEU A 220 -30.93 -16.53 17.46
N ASP A 221 -29.77 -15.93 17.70
CA ASP A 221 -29.10 -15.13 16.68
C ASP A 221 -28.78 -16.00 15.45
N GLU A 222 -29.08 -15.50 14.24
CA GLU A 222 -28.93 -16.24 12.98
C GLU A 222 -27.50 -16.80 12.80
N ARG A 223 -26.49 -16.00 13.16
CA ARG A 223 -25.09 -16.38 13.02
C ARG A 223 -24.73 -17.54 13.96
N ILE A 224 -25.36 -17.62 15.14
CA ILE A 224 -25.20 -18.72 16.10
C ILE A 224 -25.96 -19.96 15.64
N LEU A 225 -27.16 -19.80 15.09
CA LEU A 225 -27.92 -20.91 14.50
C LEU A 225 -27.09 -21.64 13.43
N HIS A 226 -26.54 -20.88 12.48
CA HIS A 226 -25.71 -21.42 11.41
C HIS A 226 -24.38 -22.01 11.92
N PHE A 227 -23.81 -21.45 12.98
CA PHE A 227 -22.66 -22.07 13.66
C PHE A 227 -23.00 -23.45 14.22
N LEU A 228 -24.13 -23.58 14.92
CA LEU A 228 -24.55 -24.86 15.51
C LEU A 228 -24.77 -25.92 14.43
N VAL A 229 -25.38 -25.57 13.30
CA VAL A 229 -25.53 -26.51 12.18
C VAL A 229 -24.26 -26.67 11.32
N GLY A 230 -23.12 -26.11 11.71
CA GLY A 230 -21.84 -26.36 11.03
C GLY A 230 -21.65 -25.63 9.70
N SER A 231 -22.28 -24.46 9.53
CA SER A 231 -22.08 -23.56 8.40
C SER A 231 -21.38 -22.26 8.87
N PRO A 232 -20.04 -22.24 8.96
CA PRO A 232 -19.30 -21.06 9.41
C PRO A 232 -19.20 -20.00 8.30
N TYR A 233 -19.54 -18.76 8.61
CA TYR A 233 -19.33 -17.57 7.77
C TYR A 233 -19.14 -16.34 8.67
N LEU A 234 -18.68 -15.22 8.11
CA LEU A 234 -18.57 -13.97 8.86
C LEU A 234 -19.97 -13.38 9.10
N ASP A 235 -20.24 -12.79 10.27
CA ASP A 235 -21.56 -12.16 10.49
C ASP A 235 -21.86 -11.09 9.41
N ALA A 236 -23.08 -11.12 8.86
CA ALA A 236 -23.49 -10.24 7.77
C ALA A 236 -23.39 -8.74 8.14
N ARG A 237 -23.54 -8.40 9.43
CA ARG A 237 -23.39 -7.03 9.96
C ARG A 237 -21.95 -6.52 9.85
N LEU A 238 -20.97 -7.40 9.62
CA LEU A 238 -19.56 -7.04 9.45
C LEU A 238 -19.10 -7.04 7.98
N HIS A 239 -19.89 -7.56 7.03
CA HIS A 239 -19.47 -7.69 5.63
C HIS A 239 -19.09 -6.37 4.96
N GLY A 240 -19.76 -5.27 5.32
CA GLY A 240 -19.46 -3.94 4.79
C GLY A 240 -18.27 -3.24 5.46
N LEU A 241 -17.79 -3.77 6.59
CA LEU A 241 -16.73 -3.17 7.41
C LEU A 241 -15.42 -3.97 7.36
N LEU A 242 -15.51 -5.27 7.08
CA LEU A 242 -14.38 -6.19 7.16
C LEU A 242 -14.04 -6.78 5.79
N ARG A 243 -12.76 -6.69 5.44
CA ARG A 243 -12.19 -7.37 4.27
C ARG A 243 -11.32 -8.53 4.71
N ARG A 244 -11.61 -9.74 4.21
CA ARG A 244 -10.71 -10.88 4.38
C ARG A 244 -9.42 -10.63 3.59
N THR A 245 -8.28 -10.85 4.22
CA THR A 245 -6.97 -10.70 3.58
C THR A 245 -6.40 -12.05 3.18
N SER A 246 -5.81 -12.12 1.98
CA SER A 246 -5.09 -13.29 1.50
C SER A 246 -3.71 -13.33 2.13
N VAL A 247 -3.22 -14.55 2.40
CA VAL A 247 -1.86 -14.76 2.87
C VAL A 247 -0.97 -14.84 1.63
N PRO A 248 0.18 -14.15 1.59
CA PRO A 248 1.12 -14.32 0.49
C PRO A 248 1.66 -15.75 0.44
N ASP A 249 1.94 -16.25 -0.76
CA ASP A 249 2.56 -17.57 -0.93
C ASP A 249 4.00 -17.56 -0.40
N THR A 250 4.77 -16.55 -0.78
CA THR A 250 6.15 -16.31 -0.33
C THR A 250 6.28 -14.95 0.37
N LEU A 251 7.14 -14.91 1.39
CA LEU A 251 7.56 -13.66 2.05
C LEU A 251 9.09 -13.61 2.09
N PRO A 252 9.71 -12.43 1.90
CA PRO A 252 11.12 -12.21 2.20
C PRO A 252 11.44 -12.58 3.65
N SER A 253 12.68 -13.01 3.91
CA SER A 253 13.08 -13.54 5.22
C SER A 253 12.94 -12.54 6.37
N SER A 254 13.19 -11.26 6.10
CA SER A 254 13.04 -10.15 7.05
C SER A 254 11.56 -9.88 7.37
N TYR A 255 10.68 -9.99 6.37
CA TYR A 255 9.23 -9.87 6.55
C TYR A 255 8.70 -11.09 7.31
N ASP A 256 9.23 -12.27 7.04
CA ASP A 256 8.89 -13.50 7.73
C ASP A 256 9.30 -13.46 9.22
N LEU A 257 10.46 -12.88 9.52
CA LEU A 257 10.89 -12.60 10.88
C LEU A 257 9.97 -11.59 11.57
N ALA A 258 9.58 -10.51 10.88
CA ALA A 258 8.60 -9.55 11.40
C ALA A 258 7.26 -10.23 11.69
N ALA A 259 6.77 -11.09 10.80
CA ALA A 259 5.55 -11.88 10.99
C ALA A 259 5.65 -12.83 12.20
N SER A 260 6.83 -13.42 12.41
CA SER A 260 7.12 -14.25 13.59
C SER A 260 7.00 -13.46 14.89
N ARG A 261 7.48 -12.22 14.91
CA ARG A 261 7.37 -11.33 16.07
C ARG A 261 5.93 -10.92 16.34
N VAL A 262 5.17 -10.60 15.28
CA VAL A 262 3.72 -10.33 15.40
C VAL A 262 2.98 -11.54 16.00
N ALA A 263 3.25 -12.75 15.50
CA ALA A 263 2.65 -13.97 16.01
C ALA A 263 3.06 -14.25 17.48
N ALA A 264 4.33 -14.04 17.83
CA ALA A 264 4.82 -14.15 19.20
C ALA A 264 4.16 -13.15 20.15
N GLY A 265 3.86 -11.93 19.68
CA GLY A 265 3.12 -10.92 20.42
C GLY A 265 1.70 -11.37 20.81
N TRP A 266 1.06 -12.22 20.00
CA TRP A 266 -0.21 -12.87 20.35
C TRP A 266 -0.03 -14.08 21.28
N ALA A 267 1.05 -14.86 21.14
CA ALA A 267 1.27 -16.05 21.98
C ALA A 267 1.77 -15.72 23.39
N GLY A 268 2.58 -14.65 23.54
CA GLY A 268 3.22 -14.25 24.80
C GLY A 268 2.29 -13.58 25.81
N ALA A 269 1.06 -13.25 25.40
CA ALA A 269 0.08 -12.67 26.29
C ALA A 269 -0.61 -13.77 27.10
N GLY A 270 -0.05 -14.11 28.26
CA GLY A 270 -0.85 -14.79 29.30
C GLY A 270 -2.12 -14.00 29.61
N ARG A 271 -3.04 -14.55 30.43
CA ARG A 271 -4.35 -13.98 30.85
C ARG A 271 -4.38 -12.51 31.34
N ARG A 272 -3.27 -11.75 31.32
CA ARG A 272 -3.10 -10.39 31.85
C ARG A 272 -2.53 -9.34 30.89
N ALA A 273 -2.22 -9.63 29.62
CA ALA A 273 -1.79 -8.61 28.65
C ALA A 273 -2.72 -8.59 27.41
N PRO A 274 -3.07 -7.42 26.85
CA PRO A 274 -3.89 -7.37 25.64
C PRO A 274 -3.08 -7.91 24.45
N LEU A 275 -3.71 -8.76 23.63
CA LEU A 275 -3.19 -9.42 22.43
C LEU A 275 -3.00 -8.43 21.25
N ARG A 276 -2.39 -7.27 21.52
CA ARG A 276 -2.25 -6.18 20.57
C ARG A 276 -0.80 -6.04 20.11
N VAL A 277 -0.61 -6.02 18.79
CA VAL A 277 0.66 -5.67 18.15
C VAL A 277 0.48 -4.43 17.30
N GLU A 278 1.45 -3.52 17.33
CA GLU A 278 1.50 -2.36 16.43
C GLU A 278 2.54 -2.62 15.35
N LEU A 279 2.14 -2.62 14.09
CA LEU A 279 2.99 -2.81 12.93
C LEU A 279 3.19 -1.46 12.23
N VAL A 280 4.43 -0.97 12.23
CA VAL A 280 4.77 0.42 11.88
C VAL A 280 5.74 0.49 10.69
N GLY A 281 5.58 1.51 9.85
CA GLY A 281 6.48 1.77 8.72
C GLY A 281 6.16 0.93 7.49
N GLY A 282 6.97 1.08 6.44
CA GLY A 282 6.70 0.49 5.13
C GLY A 282 5.42 1.04 4.47
N ASP A 283 4.98 0.41 3.40
CA ASP A 283 3.67 0.67 2.80
C ASP A 283 2.57 -0.21 3.43
N LEU A 284 1.31 0.14 3.17
CA LEU A 284 0.15 -0.57 3.72
C LEU A 284 0.10 -2.05 3.31
N ARG A 285 0.42 -2.36 2.06
CA ARG A 285 0.33 -3.73 1.55
C ARG A 285 1.38 -4.63 2.19
N SER A 286 2.60 -4.14 2.38
CA SER A 286 3.65 -4.87 3.11
C SER A 286 3.24 -5.14 4.58
N ARG A 287 2.58 -4.18 5.24
CA ARG A 287 2.03 -4.39 6.59
C ARG A 287 0.94 -5.48 6.60
N VAL A 288 0.04 -5.45 5.63
CA VAL A 288 -1.01 -6.46 5.46
C VAL A 288 -0.41 -7.85 5.23
N ASP A 289 0.56 -7.98 4.33
CA ASP A 289 1.22 -9.24 4.00
C ASP A 289 1.91 -9.86 5.24
N ILE A 290 2.62 -9.05 6.03
CA ILE A 290 3.26 -9.46 7.29
C ILE A 290 2.20 -9.91 8.32
N ALA A 291 1.14 -9.13 8.51
CA ALA A 291 0.06 -9.47 9.43
C ALA A 291 -0.67 -10.76 9.02
N ALA A 292 -0.88 -10.97 7.71
CA ALA A 292 -1.55 -12.16 7.18
C ALA A 292 -0.69 -13.40 7.39
N ALA A 293 0.63 -13.30 7.16
CA ALA A 293 1.57 -14.38 7.46
C ALA A 293 1.62 -14.70 8.96
N ALA A 294 1.58 -13.69 9.83
CA ALA A 294 1.51 -13.89 11.28
C ALA A 294 0.21 -14.60 11.70
N ALA A 295 -0.93 -14.19 11.13
CA ALA A 295 -2.24 -14.81 11.37
C ALA A 295 -2.20 -16.30 10.99
N ARG A 296 -1.71 -16.62 9.78
CA ARG A 296 -1.53 -18.01 9.32
C ARG A 296 -0.70 -18.85 10.28
N ARG A 297 0.45 -18.32 10.75
CA ARG A 297 1.32 -19.00 11.73
C ARG A 297 0.61 -19.30 13.06
N SER A 298 -0.34 -18.46 13.43
CA SER A 298 -1.12 -18.59 14.66
C SER A 298 -2.41 -19.41 14.47
N GLY A 299 -2.64 -19.97 13.27
CA GLY A 299 -3.87 -20.69 12.94
C GLY A 299 -5.10 -19.79 12.82
N LEU A 300 -4.90 -18.49 12.57
CA LEU A 300 -5.96 -17.47 12.49
C LEU A 300 -6.16 -17.00 11.04
N GLY A 301 -7.40 -16.69 10.68
CA GLY A 301 -7.71 -15.87 9.50
C GLY A 301 -7.52 -14.39 9.79
N LEU A 302 -7.06 -13.59 8.82
CA LEU A 302 -6.95 -12.14 8.98
C LEU A 302 -8.12 -11.42 8.30
N TYR A 303 -8.74 -10.50 9.04
CA TYR A 303 -9.69 -9.53 8.52
C TYR A 303 -9.15 -8.13 8.75
N ALA A 304 -9.35 -7.24 7.80
CA ALA A 304 -8.92 -5.85 7.86
C ALA A 304 -10.13 -4.91 7.93
N MET A 305 -10.00 -3.83 8.69
CA MET A 305 -10.96 -2.75 8.85
C MET A 305 -10.22 -1.41 8.79
N ALA A 306 -10.81 -0.40 8.13
CA ALA A 306 -10.30 0.96 8.20
C ALA A 306 -10.62 1.56 9.57
N ALA A 307 -9.71 2.34 10.15
CA ALA A 307 -9.95 2.97 11.45
C ALA A 307 -11.10 3.99 11.41
N GLU A 308 -11.38 4.54 10.23
CA GLU A 308 -12.48 5.45 9.90
C GLU A 308 -13.85 4.78 10.02
N ASP A 309 -13.92 3.46 9.83
CA ASP A 309 -15.16 2.68 9.95
C ASP A 309 -15.56 2.38 11.40
N ILE A 310 -14.69 2.73 12.37
CA ILE A 310 -14.97 2.57 13.80
C ILE A 310 -15.90 3.69 14.26
N PRO A 311 -17.10 3.38 14.82
CA PRO A 311 -18.03 4.41 15.25
C PRO A 311 -17.45 5.32 16.34
N THR A 312 -17.71 6.63 16.21
CA THR A 312 -17.38 7.61 17.25
C THR A 312 -18.34 7.52 18.44
N ASP A 313 -19.60 7.18 18.20
CA ASP A 313 -20.59 6.91 19.25
C ASP A 313 -20.14 5.74 20.14
N PRO A 314 -20.03 5.93 21.47
CA PRO A 314 -19.56 4.89 22.37
C PRO A 314 -20.40 3.62 22.38
N ALA A 315 -21.74 3.71 22.21
CA ALA A 315 -22.62 2.56 22.26
C ALA A 315 -22.55 1.73 20.97
N GLU A 316 -22.44 2.38 19.80
CA GLU A 316 -22.16 1.72 18.52
C GLU A 316 -20.78 1.06 18.50
N ARG A 317 -19.75 1.76 18.97
CA ARG A 317 -18.38 1.21 19.07
C ARG A 317 -18.32 -0.05 19.95
N ASP A 318 -18.99 -0.02 21.10
CA ASP A 318 -19.06 -1.14 22.03
C ASP A 318 -19.88 -2.32 21.46
N ARG A 319 -20.92 -2.04 20.66
CA ARG A 319 -21.62 -3.07 19.87
C ARG A 319 -20.69 -3.72 18.83
N LEU A 320 -19.95 -2.92 18.06
CA LEU A 320 -18.99 -3.40 17.06
C LEU A 320 -17.89 -4.25 17.70
N ALA A 321 -17.29 -3.77 18.81
CA ALA A 321 -16.23 -4.47 19.53
C ALA A 321 -16.69 -5.86 20.02
N ARG A 322 -17.91 -5.95 20.58
CA ARG A 322 -18.47 -7.24 21.02
C ARG A 322 -18.76 -8.17 19.86
N LEU A 323 -19.34 -7.64 18.78
CA LEU A 323 -19.66 -8.43 17.59
C LEU A 323 -18.38 -9.02 16.98
N TRP A 324 -17.35 -8.20 16.80
CA TRP A 324 -16.05 -8.67 16.32
C TRP A 324 -15.43 -9.70 17.26
N GLN A 325 -15.39 -9.45 18.57
CA GLN A 325 -14.82 -10.40 19.53
C GLN A 325 -15.54 -11.75 19.48
N ARG A 326 -16.87 -11.76 19.35
CA ARG A 326 -17.65 -12.99 19.15
C ARG A 326 -17.23 -13.72 17.88
N GLU A 327 -17.13 -13.01 16.76
CA GLU A 327 -16.72 -13.61 15.49
C GLU A 327 -15.28 -14.13 15.52
N ALA A 328 -14.33 -13.42 16.14
CA ALA A 328 -12.95 -13.86 16.29
C ALA A 328 -12.79 -15.11 17.17
N ILE A 329 -13.74 -15.35 18.09
CA ILE A 329 -13.82 -16.58 18.89
C ILE A 329 -14.42 -17.74 18.08
N LEU A 330 -15.48 -17.47 17.30
CA LEU A 330 -16.19 -18.49 16.51
C LEU A 330 -15.45 -18.87 15.22
N LEU A 331 -14.80 -17.91 14.58
CA LEU A 331 -13.90 -18.03 13.46
C LEU A 331 -12.53 -17.65 14.01
N PRO A 332 -11.62 -18.60 14.30
CA PRO A 332 -10.29 -18.28 14.80
C PRO A 332 -9.64 -17.21 13.90
N ALA A 333 -9.66 -15.96 14.33
CA ALA A 333 -9.36 -14.82 13.47
C ALA A 333 -8.71 -13.68 14.25
N ALA A 334 -7.91 -12.90 13.52
CA ALA A 334 -7.28 -11.67 13.97
C ALA A 334 -7.86 -10.47 13.19
N LEU A 335 -7.85 -9.31 13.83
CA LEU A 335 -8.22 -8.04 13.19
C LEU A 335 -6.98 -7.22 12.88
N LEU A 336 -6.86 -6.74 11.65
CA LEU A 336 -5.99 -5.65 11.26
C LEU A 336 -6.81 -4.36 11.24
N VAL A 337 -6.43 -3.38 12.06
CA VAL A 337 -6.99 -2.03 11.98
C VAL A 337 -6.01 -1.15 11.21
N GLU A 338 -6.42 -0.67 10.05
CA GLU A 338 -5.64 0.20 9.16
C GLU A 338 -5.83 1.65 9.61
N VAL A 339 -4.79 2.24 10.23
CA VAL A 339 -4.83 3.61 10.75
C VAL A 339 -4.17 4.57 9.77
N GLY A 340 -4.99 5.43 9.17
CA GLY A 340 -4.57 6.55 8.33
C GLY A 340 -4.35 7.86 9.09
N ASP A 341 -4.63 8.97 8.41
CA ASP A 341 -4.60 10.32 8.99
C ASP A 341 -5.97 10.62 9.62
N LEU A 342 -6.08 10.45 10.93
CA LEU A 342 -7.35 10.54 11.64
C LEU A 342 -7.54 11.90 12.32
N GLU A 343 -8.76 12.42 12.26
CA GLU A 343 -9.20 13.52 13.11
C GLU A 343 -9.14 13.12 14.60
N ARG A 344 -9.10 14.12 15.48
CA ARG A 344 -8.92 13.92 16.93
C ARG A 344 -9.97 12.99 17.54
N ASP A 345 -11.24 13.17 17.17
CA ASP A 345 -12.36 12.40 17.72
C ASP A 345 -12.33 10.96 17.20
N GLN A 346 -12.02 10.77 15.92
CA GLN A 346 -11.85 9.46 15.31
C GLN A 346 -10.65 8.69 15.89
N ALA A 347 -9.53 9.38 16.15
CA ALA A 347 -8.37 8.80 16.80
C ALA A 347 -8.70 8.33 18.23
N ALA A 348 -9.44 9.13 18.99
CA ALA A 348 -9.88 8.76 20.34
C ALA A 348 -10.87 7.57 20.32
N ALA A 349 -11.79 7.53 19.35
CA ALA A 349 -12.70 6.42 19.17
C ALA A 349 -11.97 5.12 18.80
N THR A 350 -11.01 5.20 17.88
CA THR A 350 -10.13 4.10 17.50
C THR A 350 -9.37 3.57 18.71
N ASP A 351 -8.75 4.45 19.50
CA ASP A 351 -8.02 4.02 20.71
C ASP A 351 -8.92 3.31 21.72
N ALA A 352 -10.12 3.83 21.96
CA ALA A 352 -11.08 3.19 22.84
C ALA A 352 -11.53 1.81 22.34
N PHE A 353 -11.71 1.64 21.02
CA PHE A 353 -12.00 0.34 20.40
C PHE A 353 -10.85 -0.63 20.63
N LEU A 354 -9.62 -0.22 20.31
CA LEU A 354 -8.40 -1.01 20.44
C LEU A 354 -8.13 -1.44 21.90
N GLU A 355 -8.42 -0.58 22.88
CA GLU A 355 -8.28 -0.89 24.30
C GLU A 355 -9.30 -1.91 24.81
N SER A 356 -10.47 -1.98 24.17
CA SER A 356 -11.53 -2.92 24.56
C SER A 356 -11.33 -4.34 24.02
N ALA A 357 -10.41 -4.53 23.07
CA ALA A 357 -10.21 -5.79 22.36
C ALA A 357 -9.59 -6.86 23.27
N ALA A 358 -10.28 -8.01 23.39
CA ALA A 358 -9.82 -9.20 24.10
C ALA A 358 -9.38 -10.33 23.16
N VAL A 359 -9.22 -10.04 21.86
CA VAL A 359 -8.89 -10.99 20.80
C VAL A 359 -7.65 -10.51 20.03
N PRO A 360 -6.95 -11.39 19.30
CA PRO A 360 -5.77 -11.01 18.52
C PRO A 360 -6.03 -9.84 17.59
N LEU A 361 -5.24 -8.78 17.75
CA LEU A 361 -5.38 -7.55 16.97
C LEU A 361 -4.00 -7.01 16.56
N VAL A 362 -3.91 -6.53 15.33
CA VAL A 362 -2.77 -5.77 14.81
C VAL A 362 -3.25 -4.39 14.41
N VAL A 363 -2.51 -3.36 14.80
CA VAL A 363 -2.71 -1.99 14.34
C VAL A 363 -1.66 -1.70 13.29
N SER A 364 -2.09 -1.40 12.06
CA SER A 364 -1.20 -0.97 10.98
C SER A 364 -1.18 0.56 10.96
N SER A 365 -0.01 1.16 11.16
CA SER A 365 0.16 2.62 11.05
C SER A 365 1.45 2.99 10.31
N PRO A 366 1.48 4.11 9.58
CA PRO A 366 2.71 4.58 8.93
C PRO A 366 3.74 5.03 9.98
N ASP A 367 3.29 5.82 10.95
CA ASP A 367 4.10 6.31 12.06
C ASP A 367 3.70 5.65 13.39
N PRO A 368 4.62 5.58 14.37
CA PRO A 368 4.30 5.03 15.68
C PRO A 368 3.28 5.90 16.41
N ARG A 369 2.19 5.30 16.89
CA ARG A 369 1.12 6.03 17.58
C ARG A 369 1.50 6.36 19.01
N GLN A 370 1.22 7.59 19.43
CA GLN A 370 1.39 8.05 20.81
C GLN A 370 0.13 7.73 21.62
N THR A 371 0.01 6.49 22.10
CA THR A 371 -1.14 6.08 22.94
C THR A 371 -0.81 6.22 24.42
N ALA A 372 -1.76 6.71 25.23
CA ALA A 372 -1.60 6.93 26.67
C ALA A 372 -1.24 5.68 27.50
N ARG A 373 -1.45 4.48 26.94
CA ARG A 373 -1.09 3.19 27.54
C ARG A 373 -0.30 2.34 26.56
N GLN A 374 1.04 2.36 26.66
CA GLN A 374 1.89 1.40 25.95
C GLN A 374 1.70 0.00 26.54
N ARG A 375 0.90 -0.85 25.88
CA ARG A 375 0.67 -2.25 26.30
C ARG A 375 0.73 -3.28 25.16
N GLY A 376 1.28 -2.92 23.99
CA GLY A 376 1.44 -3.85 22.86
C GLY A 376 2.89 -3.93 22.37
N GLU A 377 3.27 -5.05 21.76
CA GLU A 377 4.56 -5.17 21.06
C GLU A 377 4.53 -4.27 19.82
N ARG A 378 5.61 -3.52 19.58
CA ARG A 378 5.81 -2.77 18.34
C ARG A 378 6.77 -3.52 17.44
N VAL A 379 6.33 -3.78 16.22
CA VAL A 379 7.12 -4.38 15.15
C VAL A 379 7.25 -3.35 14.04
N THR A 380 8.47 -3.07 13.61
CA THR A 380 8.74 -2.20 12.47
C THR A 380 8.87 -3.06 11.22
N VAL A 381 8.24 -2.66 10.11
CA VAL A 381 8.45 -3.28 8.81
C VAL A 381 9.90 -3.03 8.39
N PRO A 382 10.72 -4.08 8.21
CA PRO A 382 12.11 -3.90 7.83
C PRO A 382 12.21 -3.43 6.38
N ALA A 383 13.27 -2.69 6.05
CA ALA A 383 13.67 -2.51 4.66
C ALA A 383 14.31 -3.82 4.17
N LEU A 384 14.02 -4.19 2.92
CA LEU A 384 14.65 -5.34 2.29
C LEU A 384 16.10 -5.02 1.96
N ASP A 385 17.00 -5.96 2.22
CA ASP A 385 18.38 -5.85 1.76
C ASP A 385 18.51 -6.19 0.26
N THR A 386 19.71 -6.02 -0.28
CA THR A 386 19.99 -6.26 -1.71
C THR A 386 19.73 -7.70 -2.12
N ASP A 387 20.03 -8.68 -1.27
CA ASP A 387 19.88 -10.10 -1.60
C ASP A 387 18.40 -10.50 -1.57
N GLU A 388 17.64 -9.99 -0.60
CA GLU A 388 16.20 -10.15 -0.53
C GLU A 388 15.48 -9.48 -1.71
N GLN A 389 15.89 -8.26 -2.08
CA GLN A 389 15.39 -7.58 -3.28
C GLN A 389 15.66 -8.43 -4.52
N LEU A 390 16.90 -8.91 -4.70
CA LEU A 390 17.27 -9.74 -5.84
C LEU A 390 16.42 -11.02 -5.92
N GLY A 391 16.17 -11.69 -4.79
CA GLY A 391 15.29 -12.86 -4.74
C GLY A 391 13.87 -12.53 -5.18
N VAL A 392 13.29 -11.43 -4.70
CA VAL A 392 11.93 -11.03 -5.08
C VAL A 392 11.83 -10.62 -6.56
N TRP A 393 12.85 -9.95 -7.10
CA TRP A 393 12.93 -9.63 -8.52
C TRP A 393 13.10 -10.89 -9.37
N ALA A 394 13.95 -11.82 -8.95
CA ALA A 394 14.13 -13.11 -9.65
C ALA A 394 12.81 -13.90 -9.70
N ASP A 395 12.11 -14.03 -8.57
CA ASP A 395 10.82 -14.72 -8.49
C ASP A 395 9.76 -14.05 -9.39
N ALA A 396 9.71 -12.71 -9.42
CA ALA A 396 8.72 -11.97 -10.22
C ALA A 396 9.00 -12.03 -11.73
N PHE A 397 10.24 -12.30 -12.13
CA PHE A 397 10.68 -12.35 -13.52
C PHE A 397 11.01 -13.78 -13.98
N GLU A 398 10.69 -14.81 -13.19
CA GLU A 398 10.94 -16.22 -13.53
C GLU A 398 10.31 -16.62 -14.88
N GLU A 399 9.14 -16.06 -15.18
CA GLU A 399 8.42 -16.30 -16.44
C GLU A 399 8.82 -15.34 -17.59
N VAL A 400 9.71 -14.39 -17.35
CA VAL A 400 10.15 -13.40 -18.33
C VAL A 400 11.43 -13.89 -19.04
N PRO A 401 11.39 -14.21 -20.34
CA PRO A 401 12.58 -14.65 -21.07
C PRO A 401 13.61 -13.51 -21.21
N GLU A 402 14.89 -13.89 -21.37
CA GLU A 402 16.01 -13.00 -21.74
C GLU A 402 16.48 -11.96 -20.70
N VAL A 403 15.85 -11.84 -19.52
CA VAL A 403 16.38 -11.00 -18.44
C VAL A 403 17.50 -11.75 -17.69
N SER A 404 18.72 -11.22 -17.73
CA SER A 404 19.88 -11.84 -17.07
C SER A 404 20.00 -11.44 -15.60
N ASP A 405 20.77 -12.22 -14.82
CA ASP A 405 21.15 -11.85 -13.44
C ASP A 405 21.83 -10.47 -13.36
N ALA A 406 22.49 -10.01 -14.41
CA ALA A 406 23.11 -8.69 -14.45
C ALA A 406 22.03 -7.59 -14.54
N ASP A 407 21.03 -7.80 -15.38
CA ASP A 407 19.91 -6.87 -15.55
C ASP A 407 19.09 -6.75 -14.25
N LEU A 408 18.86 -7.86 -13.56
CA LEU A 408 18.20 -7.86 -12.25
C LEU A 408 19.02 -7.10 -11.20
N ARG A 409 20.35 -7.23 -11.20
CA ARG A 409 21.21 -6.45 -10.29
C ARG A 409 21.16 -4.97 -10.60
N ASP A 410 21.07 -4.58 -11.87
CA ASP A 410 20.89 -3.18 -12.26
C ASP A 410 19.54 -2.62 -11.79
N LEU A 411 18.47 -3.42 -11.87
CA LEU A 411 17.16 -3.07 -11.31
C LEU A 411 17.24 -2.89 -9.79
N VAL A 412 17.84 -3.82 -9.05
CA VAL A 412 18.00 -3.72 -7.58
C VAL A 412 18.89 -2.54 -7.17
N ALA A 413 19.90 -2.21 -7.98
CA ALA A 413 20.77 -1.06 -7.73
C ALA A 413 20.04 0.28 -7.91
N GLN A 414 18.99 0.29 -8.74
CA GLN A 414 18.17 1.48 -8.99
C GLN A 414 16.92 1.58 -8.12
N PHE A 415 16.17 0.49 -8.02
CA PHE A 415 14.82 0.43 -7.49
C PHE A 415 14.81 -0.24 -6.13
N SER A 416 14.22 0.43 -5.14
CA SER A 416 13.98 -0.11 -3.79
C SER A 416 12.47 -0.26 -3.59
N LEU A 417 11.89 -1.26 -4.24
CA LEU A 417 10.43 -1.45 -4.29
C LEU A 417 9.95 -2.50 -3.27
N PRO A 418 8.75 -2.31 -2.69
CA PRO A 418 8.07 -3.37 -1.94
C PRO A 418 7.75 -4.59 -2.83
N PRO A 419 7.67 -5.82 -2.26
CA PRO A 419 7.47 -7.04 -3.05
C PRO A 419 6.24 -7.06 -3.94
N HIS A 420 5.14 -6.47 -3.50
CA HIS A 420 3.91 -6.44 -4.28
C HIS A 420 4.03 -5.54 -5.53
N LEU A 421 4.84 -4.48 -5.49
CA LEU A 421 5.13 -3.65 -6.67
C LEU A 421 6.07 -4.37 -7.64
N ILE A 422 7.07 -5.11 -7.13
CA ILE A 422 7.96 -5.91 -7.98
C ILE A 422 7.17 -7.00 -8.74
N ARG A 423 6.26 -7.70 -8.06
CA ARG A 423 5.36 -8.67 -8.71
C ARG A 423 4.43 -8.02 -9.74
N SER A 424 3.94 -6.81 -9.46
CA SER A 424 3.13 -6.03 -10.41
C SER A 424 3.94 -5.63 -11.65
N ALA A 425 5.19 -5.22 -11.47
CA ALA A 425 6.12 -4.94 -12.56
C ALA A 425 6.37 -6.18 -13.43
N GLY A 426 6.70 -7.33 -12.82
CA GLY A 426 6.89 -8.60 -13.54
C GLY A 426 5.65 -9.01 -14.34
N ALA A 427 4.46 -8.98 -13.72
CA ALA A 427 3.20 -9.30 -14.40
C ALA A 427 2.89 -8.34 -15.57
N THR A 428 3.27 -7.06 -15.46
CA THR A 428 3.14 -6.08 -16.53
C THR A 428 4.06 -6.41 -17.70
N VAL A 429 5.33 -6.75 -17.43
CA VAL A 429 6.29 -7.13 -18.46
C VAL A 429 5.84 -8.40 -19.20
N VAL A 430 5.37 -9.42 -18.47
CA VAL A 430 4.85 -10.66 -19.08
C VAL A 430 3.69 -10.37 -20.03
N ARG A 431 2.77 -9.46 -19.65
CA ARG A 431 1.65 -9.05 -20.50
C ARG A 431 2.14 -8.28 -21.73
N ASP A 432 3.00 -7.29 -21.55
CA ASP A 432 3.44 -6.41 -22.65
C ASP A 432 4.30 -7.18 -23.67
N LEU A 433 5.07 -8.20 -23.25
CA LEU A 433 5.80 -9.11 -24.14
C LEU A 433 4.88 -9.98 -25.02
N GLN A 434 3.63 -10.20 -24.62
CA GLN A 434 2.65 -10.93 -25.45
C GLN A 434 2.06 -10.05 -26.55
N ASP A 435 2.02 -8.73 -26.33
CA ASP A 435 1.39 -7.76 -27.24
C ASP A 435 2.39 -7.09 -28.20
N GLU A 436 3.66 -6.90 -27.81
CA GLU A 436 4.68 -6.21 -28.61
C GLU A 436 5.87 -7.10 -29.00
N ASN A 437 6.01 -7.39 -30.30
CA ASN A 437 7.07 -8.25 -30.86
C ASN A 437 8.48 -7.59 -30.97
N GLU A 438 8.64 -6.32 -30.57
CA GLU A 438 9.84 -5.52 -30.90
C GLU A 438 10.60 -4.92 -29.70
N LEU A 439 10.14 -5.09 -28.45
CA LEU A 439 10.83 -4.54 -27.27
C LEU A 439 11.69 -5.59 -26.56
N ASP A 440 12.91 -5.16 -26.21
CA ASP A 440 13.84 -5.87 -25.33
C ASP A 440 13.23 -6.01 -23.92
N ALA A 441 13.21 -7.25 -23.40
CA ALA A 441 12.67 -7.58 -22.08
C ALA A 441 13.34 -6.76 -20.95
N THR A 442 14.63 -6.47 -21.08
CA THR A 442 15.37 -5.64 -20.12
C THR A 442 14.88 -4.20 -20.10
N GLY A 443 14.60 -3.63 -21.28
CA GLY A 443 14.02 -2.28 -21.40
C GLY A 443 12.62 -2.19 -20.82
N LEU A 444 11.79 -3.22 -21.03
CA LEU A 444 10.46 -3.32 -20.43
C LEU A 444 10.53 -3.44 -18.90
N ALA A 445 11.44 -4.25 -18.36
CA ALA A 445 11.65 -4.39 -16.93
C ALA A 445 12.03 -3.07 -16.26
N TRP A 446 12.95 -2.31 -16.87
CA TRP A 446 13.31 -0.98 -16.40
C TRP A 446 12.13 0.00 -16.42
N LYS A 447 11.36 0.01 -17.52
CA LYS A 447 10.17 0.86 -17.67
C LYS A 447 9.07 0.49 -16.66
N ALA A 448 8.87 -0.79 -16.38
CA ALA A 448 7.91 -1.27 -15.39
C ALA A 448 8.33 -0.85 -13.98
N GLY A 449 9.61 -1.05 -13.61
CA GLY A 449 10.16 -0.57 -12.33
C GLY A 449 10.02 0.93 -12.15
N LEU A 450 10.31 1.72 -13.20
CA LEU A 450 10.11 3.17 -13.21
C LEU A 450 8.62 3.52 -13.00
N THR A 451 7.72 2.80 -13.68
CA THR A 451 6.27 3.04 -13.58
C THR A 451 5.72 2.76 -12.18
N GLU A 452 6.11 1.65 -11.58
CA GLU A 452 5.71 1.30 -10.21
C GLU A 452 6.30 2.27 -9.18
N ALA A 453 7.54 2.73 -9.39
CA ALA A 453 8.17 3.73 -8.54
C ALA A 453 7.51 5.11 -8.61
N ARG A 454 6.85 5.45 -9.73
CA ARG A 454 6.10 6.72 -9.89
C ARG A 454 4.86 6.80 -9.01
N MET A 455 4.23 5.67 -8.71
CA MET A 455 2.94 5.63 -8.02
C MET A 455 3.04 6.25 -6.61
N GLY A 456 2.49 7.47 -6.47
CA GLY A 456 2.50 8.28 -5.25
C GLY A 456 3.33 9.57 -5.30
N MET A 457 4.13 9.81 -6.35
CA MET A 457 4.86 11.08 -6.52
C MET A 457 4.10 12.15 -7.32
N ASP A 458 3.15 11.75 -8.17
CA ASP A 458 2.39 12.70 -9.01
C ASP A 458 1.51 13.66 -8.18
N GLU A 459 1.14 13.28 -6.95
CA GLU A 459 0.39 14.15 -6.02
C GLU A 459 1.29 15.16 -5.28
N LEU A 460 2.61 14.97 -5.31
CA LEU A 460 3.56 15.67 -4.44
C LEU A 460 4.46 16.68 -5.19
N GLY A 461 4.44 16.69 -6.52
CA GLY A 461 5.26 17.59 -7.33
C GLY A 461 4.90 17.56 -8.81
N ARG A 462 5.49 18.48 -9.58
CA ARG A 462 5.29 18.54 -11.03
C ARG A 462 6.29 17.64 -11.73
N ARG A 463 5.80 16.58 -12.37
CA ARG A 463 6.60 15.72 -13.24
C ARG A 463 6.96 16.44 -14.54
N ILE A 464 8.22 16.33 -14.96
CA ILE A 464 8.70 16.72 -16.28
C ILE A 464 9.27 15.46 -16.94
N GLU A 465 8.69 15.07 -18.07
CA GLU A 465 9.29 14.04 -18.92
C GLU A 465 10.51 14.62 -19.63
N PRO A 466 11.72 14.08 -19.41
CA PRO A 466 12.92 14.68 -19.96
C PRO A 466 12.98 14.54 -21.49
N GLN A 467 12.88 15.67 -22.20
CA GLN A 467 13.01 15.74 -23.65
C GLN A 467 14.31 16.40 -24.07
N ALA A 468 14.87 17.29 -23.23
CA ALA A 468 16.12 17.98 -23.52
C ALA A 468 17.36 17.06 -23.46
N SER A 469 18.30 17.27 -24.38
CA SER A 469 19.60 16.59 -24.46
C SER A 469 20.77 17.55 -24.18
N TRP A 470 21.98 17.02 -24.06
CA TRP A 470 23.20 17.85 -24.01
C TRP A 470 23.35 18.81 -25.20
N GLY A 471 22.75 18.47 -26.35
CA GLY A 471 22.71 19.32 -27.53
C GLY A 471 21.79 20.53 -27.39
N ASP A 472 20.90 20.56 -26.41
CA ASP A 472 19.97 21.67 -26.17
C ASP A 472 20.51 22.65 -25.12
N LEU A 473 21.50 22.23 -24.33
CA LEU A 473 22.12 23.03 -23.28
C LEU A 473 23.35 23.78 -23.78
N VAL A 474 23.35 25.10 -23.62
CA VAL A 474 24.49 25.98 -23.92
C VAL A 474 25.03 26.53 -22.61
N LEU A 475 26.22 26.10 -22.22
CA LEU A 475 26.95 26.57 -21.05
C LEU A 475 28.45 26.52 -21.33
N ALA A 476 29.23 27.31 -20.59
CA ALA A 476 30.68 27.21 -20.60
C ALA A 476 31.16 25.79 -20.22
N GLU A 477 32.29 25.38 -20.81
CA GLU A 477 32.81 24.01 -20.75
C GLU A 477 33.05 23.53 -19.30
N ARG A 478 33.47 24.44 -18.42
CA ARG A 478 33.68 24.15 -17.00
C ARG A 478 32.39 23.66 -16.33
N GLN A 479 31.27 24.33 -16.56
CA GLN A 479 29.96 23.97 -16.01
C GLN A 479 29.49 22.63 -16.57
N LEU A 480 29.61 22.43 -17.89
CA LEU A 480 29.26 21.16 -18.54
C LEU A 480 30.07 19.99 -17.96
N LYS A 481 31.36 20.19 -17.66
CA LYS A 481 32.20 19.17 -17.03
C LYS A 481 31.68 18.79 -15.64
N ILE A 482 31.29 19.76 -14.81
CA ILE A 482 30.73 19.49 -13.48
C ILE A 482 29.39 18.74 -13.59
N LEU A 483 28.51 19.12 -14.52
CA LEU A 483 27.26 18.41 -14.76
C LEU A 483 27.49 16.94 -15.17
N ARG A 484 28.44 16.69 -16.06
CA ARG A 484 28.83 15.31 -16.44
C ARG A 484 29.43 14.52 -15.27
N GLU A 485 30.18 15.17 -14.40
CA GLU A 485 30.72 14.57 -13.19
C GLU A 485 29.61 14.18 -12.20
N ILE A 486 28.57 15.00 -12.05
CA ILE A 486 27.37 14.67 -11.25
C ILE A 486 26.70 13.41 -11.82
N VAL A 487 26.44 13.38 -13.13
CA VAL A 487 25.83 12.22 -13.81
C VAL A 487 26.67 10.96 -13.61
N ALA A 488 27.99 11.06 -13.77
CA ALA A 488 28.90 9.93 -13.56
C ALA A 488 28.85 9.40 -12.12
N HIS A 489 28.78 10.27 -11.12
CA HIS A 489 28.64 9.87 -9.71
C HIS A 489 27.36 9.11 -9.44
N VAL A 490 26.23 9.53 -10.03
CA VAL A 490 24.95 8.83 -9.85
C VAL A 490 24.99 7.47 -10.55
N ARG A 491 25.48 7.41 -11.80
CA ARG A 491 25.58 6.18 -12.59
C ARG A 491 26.49 5.14 -11.95
N GLN A 492 27.62 5.55 -11.39
CA GLN A 492 28.64 4.65 -10.82
C GLN A 492 28.43 4.35 -9.32
N ARG A 493 27.30 4.78 -8.72
CA ARG A 493 27.08 4.65 -7.28
C ARG A 493 27.07 3.19 -6.80
N SER A 494 26.51 2.27 -7.59
CA SER A 494 26.40 0.86 -7.20
C SER A 494 27.78 0.23 -7.08
N THR A 495 28.60 0.40 -8.12
CA THR A 495 29.98 -0.07 -8.17
C THR A 495 30.81 0.51 -7.03
N VAL A 496 30.78 1.82 -6.79
CA VAL A 496 31.62 2.44 -5.76
C VAL A 496 31.13 2.10 -4.34
N TYR A 497 29.82 2.21 -4.07
CA TYR A 497 29.31 2.05 -2.72
C TYR A 497 29.12 0.59 -2.32
N GLN A 498 28.66 -0.26 -3.23
CA GLN A 498 28.38 -1.68 -2.97
C GLN A 498 29.58 -2.55 -3.33
N GLU A 499 29.97 -2.63 -4.60
CA GLU A 499 31.03 -3.55 -5.05
C GLU A 499 32.40 -3.22 -4.43
N TRP A 500 32.77 -1.93 -4.40
CA TRP A 500 34.03 -1.48 -3.78
C TRP A 500 33.89 -1.27 -2.27
N GLY A 501 32.68 -1.41 -1.71
CA GLY A 501 32.43 -1.40 -0.27
C GLY A 501 32.51 -0.04 0.43
N PHE A 502 32.50 1.08 -0.31
CA PHE A 502 32.59 2.42 0.32
C PHE A 502 31.39 2.73 1.22
N ALA A 503 30.22 2.11 1.02
CA ALA A 503 29.06 2.29 1.89
C ALA A 503 29.33 1.88 3.35
N ALA A 504 30.10 0.82 3.58
CA ALA A 504 30.41 0.34 4.93
C ALA A 504 31.33 1.31 5.69
N THR A 505 32.15 2.08 4.96
CA THR A 505 33.10 3.05 5.53
C THR A 505 32.45 4.42 5.71
N LEU A 506 31.67 4.86 4.72
CA LEU A 506 30.95 6.14 4.71
C LEU A 506 29.57 5.94 5.37
N ARG A 507 29.51 6.07 6.70
CA ARG A 507 28.26 5.88 7.49
C ARG A 507 27.13 6.87 7.15
N ARG A 508 27.39 7.95 6.41
CA ARG A 508 26.43 9.00 6.00
C ARG A 508 26.89 9.68 4.69
N GLY A 509 25.96 10.36 4.01
CA GLY A 509 26.26 11.20 2.84
C GLY A 509 26.43 10.45 1.53
N LEU A 510 25.73 9.32 1.38
CA LEU A 510 25.73 8.54 0.14
C LEU A 510 24.93 9.22 -0.97
N GLY A 511 24.05 10.17 -0.60
CA GLY A 511 23.29 10.97 -1.55
C GLY A 511 24.12 11.93 -2.38
N VAL A 512 23.64 12.23 -3.59
CA VAL A 512 24.24 13.23 -4.46
C VAL A 512 23.41 14.51 -4.36
N THR A 513 23.98 15.53 -3.71
CA THR A 513 23.35 16.84 -3.57
C THR A 513 24.04 17.87 -4.46
N ALA A 514 23.25 18.62 -5.22
CA ALA A 514 23.75 19.69 -6.08
C ALA A 514 22.99 21.00 -5.85
N LEU A 515 23.70 22.12 -5.96
CA LEU A 515 23.13 23.47 -5.95
C LEU A 515 23.38 24.15 -7.30
N PHE A 516 22.31 24.55 -7.96
CA PHE A 516 22.30 25.29 -9.22
C PHE A 516 22.01 26.76 -8.93
N ALA A 517 23.02 27.60 -9.09
CA ALA A 517 22.95 29.01 -8.73
C ALA A 517 23.06 29.91 -9.98
N GLY A 518 22.10 30.81 -10.19
CA GLY A 518 22.16 31.75 -11.31
C GLY A 518 20.86 32.51 -11.49
N GLY A 519 20.84 33.55 -12.32
CA GLY A 519 19.63 34.35 -12.56
C GLY A 519 18.45 33.55 -13.13
N SER A 520 17.26 34.13 -13.13
CA SER A 520 16.10 33.51 -13.78
C SER A 520 16.36 33.32 -15.29
N GLY A 521 15.92 32.18 -15.83
CA GLY A 521 16.04 31.90 -17.26
C GLY A 521 17.44 31.54 -17.78
N THR A 522 18.43 31.27 -16.91
CA THR A 522 19.79 30.85 -17.31
C THR A 522 19.95 29.34 -17.60
N GLY A 523 18.87 28.56 -17.53
CA GLY A 523 18.89 27.14 -17.90
C GLY A 523 19.09 26.15 -16.75
N LYS A 524 18.87 26.54 -15.50
CA LYS A 524 18.97 25.65 -14.31
C LYS A 524 18.06 24.41 -14.44
N THR A 525 16.77 24.61 -14.69
CA THR A 525 15.78 23.54 -14.87
C THR A 525 16.08 22.71 -16.13
N LEU A 526 16.51 23.36 -17.21
CA LEU A 526 16.92 22.67 -18.45
C LEU A 526 18.11 21.73 -18.21
N ALA A 527 19.10 22.15 -17.42
CA ALA A 527 20.23 21.30 -17.07
C ALA A 527 19.80 20.09 -16.22
N ALA A 528 18.86 20.28 -15.29
CA ALA A 528 18.29 19.17 -14.53
C ALA A 528 17.55 18.17 -15.44
N GLU A 529 16.80 18.66 -16.42
CA GLU A 529 16.11 17.85 -17.43
C GLU A 529 17.10 17.04 -18.28
N VAL A 530 18.17 17.67 -18.77
CA VAL A 530 19.23 16.98 -19.53
C VAL A 530 19.88 15.85 -18.73
N MET A 531 20.15 16.09 -17.43
CA MET A 531 20.71 15.05 -16.56
C MET A 531 19.72 13.91 -16.29
N ALA A 532 18.43 14.22 -16.10
CA ALA A 532 17.39 13.21 -15.94
C ALA A 532 17.30 12.31 -17.18
N ARG A 533 17.32 12.90 -18.38
CA ARG A 533 17.35 12.15 -19.66
C ARG A 533 18.57 11.25 -19.78
N GLU A 534 19.75 11.76 -19.45
CA GLU A 534 21.02 11.02 -19.51
C GLU A 534 21.10 9.86 -18.49
N LEU A 535 20.35 9.96 -17.39
CA LEU A 535 20.24 8.93 -16.36
C LEU A 535 19.07 7.96 -16.61
N GLY A 536 18.18 8.24 -17.57
CA GLY A 536 16.96 7.45 -17.79
C GLY A 536 15.96 7.52 -16.63
N LEU A 537 15.92 8.65 -15.92
CA LEU A 537 15.09 8.88 -14.74
C LEU A 537 14.06 9.99 -14.99
N ASP A 538 12.95 9.97 -14.28
CA ASP A 538 12.01 11.08 -14.28
C ASP A 538 12.53 12.27 -13.47
N LEU A 539 12.19 13.49 -13.91
CA LEU A 539 12.45 14.73 -13.20
C LEU A 539 11.19 15.17 -12.45
N PHE A 540 11.29 15.29 -11.13
CA PHE A 540 10.23 15.84 -10.29
C PHE A 540 10.64 17.23 -9.79
N VAL A 541 9.84 18.23 -10.14
CA VAL A 541 10.02 19.60 -9.67
C VAL A 541 9.12 19.84 -8.47
N ILE A 542 9.75 20.13 -7.33
CA ILE A 542 9.10 20.46 -6.07
C ILE A 542 9.28 21.95 -5.83
N ASP A 543 8.17 22.67 -5.81
CA ASP A 543 8.14 24.08 -5.43
C ASP A 543 8.15 24.19 -3.91
N LEU A 544 9.28 24.63 -3.35
CA LEU A 544 9.44 24.76 -1.90
C LEU A 544 8.50 25.80 -1.31
N SER A 545 8.05 26.79 -2.09
CA SER A 545 7.08 27.79 -1.60
C SER A 545 5.69 27.19 -1.33
N GLN A 546 5.33 26.12 -2.05
CA GLN A 546 4.06 25.40 -1.87
C GLN A 546 4.10 24.40 -0.73
N VAL A 547 5.26 23.78 -0.48
CA VAL A 547 5.45 22.79 0.59
C VAL A 547 5.47 23.45 1.97
N VAL A 548 5.94 24.70 2.05
CA VAL A 548 5.97 25.52 3.27
C VAL A 548 4.62 26.20 3.46
N SER A 549 3.59 25.40 3.76
CA SER A 549 2.26 25.91 4.09
C SER A 549 2.28 26.66 5.44
N LYS A 550 1.22 27.42 5.75
CA LYS A 550 1.09 28.26 6.97
C LYS A 550 1.05 27.49 8.29
N TYR A 551 1.11 26.16 8.27
CA TYR A 551 0.93 25.31 9.45
C TYR A 551 2.23 24.55 9.79
N ILE A 552 2.82 24.91 10.92
CA ILE A 552 4.06 24.33 11.45
C ILE A 552 3.86 22.81 11.66
N GLY A 553 4.71 21.99 11.01
CA GLY A 553 4.72 20.52 11.13
C GLY A 553 4.15 19.77 9.92
N GLU A 554 3.32 20.40 9.10
CA GLU A 554 2.79 19.81 7.87
C GLU A 554 3.88 19.74 6.76
N THR A 555 4.76 20.75 6.72
CA THR A 555 5.94 20.82 5.83
C THR A 555 6.86 19.60 5.99
N GLU A 556 7.16 19.17 7.22
CA GLU A 556 8.03 18.01 7.47
C GLU A 556 7.37 16.71 6.98
N LYS A 557 6.07 16.54 7.26
CA LYS A 557 5.30 15.38 6.80
C LYS A 557 5.26 15.32 5.27
N ASN A 558 5.10 16.45 4.59
CA ASN A 558 5.09 16.53 3.14
C ASN A 558 6.47 16.28 2.53
N LEU A 559 7.53 16.88 3.06
CA LEU A 559 8.91 16.59 2.64
C LEU A 559 9.25 15.11 2.86
N ARG A 560 8.81 14.53 3.99
CA ARG A 560 8.99 13.11 4.28
C ARG A 560 8.35 12.24 3.19
N LYS A 561 7.09 12.51 2.85
CA LYS A 561 6.37 11.81 1.78
C LYS A 561 7.10 11.93 0.43
N VAL A 562 7.58 13.11 0.07
CA VAL A 562 8.32 13.35 -1.20
C VAL A 562 9.55 12.46 -1.27
N PHE A 563 10.42 12.51 -0.26
CA PHE A 563 11.65 11.72 -0.30
C PHE A 563 11.38 10.22 -0.15
N ASP A 564 10.45 9.80 0.72
CA ASP A 564 10.10 8.38 0.89
C ASP A 564 9.52 7.77 -0.41
N ALA A 565 8.75 8.55 -1.17
CA ALA A 565 8.25 8.15 -2.48
C ALA A 565 9.38 8.13 -3.53
N ALA A 566 10.26 9.14 -3.52
CA ALA A 566 11.40 9.22 -4.44
C ALA A 566 12.43 8.09 -4.23
N GLU A 567 12.60 7.63 -2.99
CA GLU A 567 13.54 6.56 -2.62
C GLU A 567 13.24 5.24 -3.34
N ARG A 568 11.98 5.00 -3.71
CA ARG A 568 11.53 3.78 -4.40
C ARG A 568 12.13 3.65 -5.79
N GLY A 569 12.22 4.77 -6.51
CA GLY A 569 12.68 4.83 -7.91
C GLY A 569 14.02 5.48 -8.12
N GLY A 570 14.57 6.12 -7.09
CA GLY A 570 15.77 6.95 -7.20
C GLY A 570 15.59 8.11 -8.19
N ALA A 571 14.40 8.72 -8.25
CA ALA A 571 14.07 9.79 -9.17
C ALA A 571 14.94 11.05 -8.98
N LEU A 572 15.01 11.90 -10.00
CA LEU A 572 15.73 13.17 -9.88
C LEU A 572 14.81 14.21 -9.24
N LEU A 573 15.16 14.69 -8.05
CA LEU A 573 14.40 15.72 -7.34
C LEU A 573 14.99 17.09 -7.60
N LEU A 574 14.20 18.02 -8.12
CA LEU A 574 14.55 19.42 -8.30
C LEU A 574 13.71 20.28 -7.35
N PHE A 575 14.33 20.78 -6.31
CA PHE A 575 13.76 21.77 -5.40
C PHE A 575 14.01 23.17 -5.97
N ASP A 576 12.96 23.78 -6.50
CA ASP A 576 13.03 25.12 -7.08
C ASP A 576 12.88 26.20 -6.00
N GLU A 577 13.46 27.38 -6.27
CA GLU A 577 13.38 28.56 -5.39
C GLU A 577 13.83 28.33 -3.94
N ALA A 578 14.98 27.70 -3.76
CA ALA A 578 15.54 27.47 -2.42
C ALA A 578 15.66 28.78 -1.60
N ASP A 579 15.91 29.93 -2.24
CA ASP A 579 15.95 31.24 -1.58
C ASP A 579 14.66 31.61 -0.82
N ALA A 580 13.50 31.03 -1.12
CA ALA A 580 12.29 31.20 -0.33
C ALA A 580 12.44 30.64 1.11
N LEU A 581 13.22 29.56 1.27
CA LEU A 581 13.56 28.98 2.57
C LEU A 581 14.73 29.71 3.26
N PHE A 582 15.68 30.23 2.49
CA PHE A 582 17.00 30.69 2.98
C PHE A 582 17.22 32.20 2.96
N GLY A 583 16.27 32.99 2.46
CA GLY A 583 16.41 34.45 2.41
C GLY A 583 16.80 35.01 3.77
N LYS A 584 17.80 35.90 3.81
CA LYS A 584 18.37 36.49 5.05
C LYS A 584 17.26 36.99 5.98
N ARG A 585 16.81 36.15 6.90
CA ARG A 585 15.99 36.58 8.04
C ARG A 585 16.96 37.01 9.12
N SER A 586 16.97 38.33 9.32
CA SER A 586 17.69 39.03 10.37
C SER A 586 17.56 38.34 11.72
N GLU A 587 18.63 38.38 12.51
CA GLU A 587 18.74 38.07 13.94
C GLU A 587 17.44 37.62 14.63
N VAL A 588 17.46 36.36 15.08
CA VAL A 588 16.49 35.69 15.97
C VAL A 588 15.78 36.68 16.90
N LYS A 589 14.54 37.04 16.56
CA LYS A 589 13.67 37.81 17.47
C LYS A 589 12.31 37.15 17.74
N ASP A 590 11.90 36.16 16.93
CA ASP A 590 10.58 35.54 17.11
C ASP A 590 10.58 34.00 17.18
N SER A 591 9.53 33.48 17.84
CA SER A 591 9.32 32.03 17.97
C SER A 591 9.12 31.32 16.63
N HIS A 592 8.59 32.02 15.61
CA HIS A 592 8.43 31.53 14.25
C HIS A 592 9.76 31.27 13.51
N ASP A 593 10.83 32.05 13.76
CA ASP A 593 12.12 31.89 13.07
C ASP A 593 12.89 30.63 13.50
N ARG A 594 12.62 30.12 14.72
CA ARG A 594 13.21 28.84 15.18
C ARG A 594 12.65 27.64 14.44
N TYR A 595 11.38 27.68 14.03
CA TYR A 595 10.73 26.56 13.32
C TYR A 595 11.19 26.47 11.86
N ALA A 596 11.44 27.60 11.19
CA ALA A 596 11.99 27.61 9.83
C ALA A 596 13.41 26.98 9.75
N ASN A 597 14.25 27.22 10.75
CA ASN A 597 15.58 26.58 10.83
C ASN A 597 15.51 25.06 11.02
N LEU A 598 14.47 24.55 11.70
CA LEU A 598 14.25 23.12 11.89
C LEU A 598 13.82 22.46 10.57
N GLU A 599 12.94 23.10 9.80
CA GLU A 599 12.49 22.63 8.48
C GLU A 599 13.64 22.56 7.47
N VAL A 600 14.47 23.61 7.43
CA VAL A 600 15.70 23.65 6.62
C VAL A 600 16.68 22.53 7.01
N SER A 601 16.86 22.32 8.31
CA SER A 601 17.75 21.27 8.82
C SER A 601 17.24 19.88 8.46
N TYR A 602 15.92 19.67 8.49
CA TYR A 602 15.28 18.44 8.07
C TYR A 602 15.45 18.20 6.57
N LEU A 603 15.17 19.20 5.72
CA LEU A 603 15.37 19.11 4.27
C LEU A 603 16.81 18.70 3.93
N LEU A 604 17.79 19.38 4.51
CA LEU A 604 19.21 19.05 4.31
C LEU A 604 19.56 17.62 4.75
N MET A 605 19.10 17.22 5.94
CA MET A 605 19.31 15.86 6.44
C MET A 605 18.71 14.82 5.50
N ARG A 606 17.49 15.06 4.99
CA ARG A 606 16.84 14.17 4.03
C ARG A 606 17.57 14.12 2.69
N MET A 607 18.04 15.26 2.18
CA MET A 607 18.86 15.31 0.96
C MET A 607 20.19 14.56 1.09
N GLU A 608 20.83 14.61 2.26
CA GLU A 608 22.08 13.85 2.54
C GLU A 608 21.82 12.33 2.62
N ALA A 609 20.64 11.94 3.10
CA ALA A 609 20.22 10.55 3.22
C ALA A 609 19.67 9.97 1.92
N TYR A 610 19.10 10.81 1.06
CA TYR A 610 18.48 10.43 -0.21
C TYR A 610 19.49 9.75 -1.12
N ARG A 611 19.25 8.50 -1.52
CA ARG A 611 20.18 7.72 -2.37
C ARG A 611 20.18 8.18 -3.83
N GLY A 612 19.19 8.97 -4.25
CA GLY A 612 19.11 9.55 -5.58
C GLY A 612 19.84 10.90 -5.71
N LEU A 613 19.51 11.63 -6.78
CA LEU A 613 20.04 12.97 -7.06
C LEU A 613 19.02 14.03 -6.63
N ALA A 614 19.41 14.86 -5.65
CA ALA A 614 18.62 16.01 -5.21
C ALA A 614 19.33 17.32 -5.59
N ILE A 615 18.64 18.15 -6.37
CA ILE A 615 19.13 19.42 -6.89
C ILE A 615 18.32 20.54 -6.26
N LEU A 616 19.01 21.56 -5.75
CA LEU A 616 18.42 22.82 -5.32
C LEU A 616 18.72 23.88 -6.38
N THR A 617 17.74 24.71 -6.73
CA THR A 617 18.00 25.92 -7.51
C THR A 617 17.94 27.15 -6.62
N THR A 618 18.72 28.18 -6.94
CA THR A 618 18.56 29.50 -6.32
C THR A 618 18.96 30.61 -7.28
N ASN A 619 18.30 31.76 -7.14
CA ASN A 619 18.71 32.98 -7.82
C ASN A 619 19.73 33.79 -7.00
N MET A 620 19.83 33.56 -5.68
CA MET A 620 20.61 34.38 -4.76
C MET A 620 21.64 33.56 -3.96
N LYS A 621 22.66 33.03 -4.62
CA LYS A 621 23.74 32.24 -3.97
C LYS A 621 24.34 32.91 -2.72
N GLN A 622 24.48 34.23 -2.74
CA GLN A 622 25.08 35.00 -1.62
C GLN A 622 24.18 35.10 -0.39
N ALA A 623 22.89 34.75 -0.51
CA ALA A 623 21.97 34.71 0.62
C ALA A 623 22.09 33.41 1.44
N LEU A 624 22.64 32.35 0.85
CA LEU A 624 22.83 31.06 1.52
C LEU A 624 23.95 31.15 2.56
N ASP A 625 23.72 30.54 3.72
CA ASP A 625 24.71 30.50 4.78
C ASP A 625 25.87 29.53 4.48
N THR A 626 26.98 29.70 5.19
CA THR A 626 28.19 28.88 4.99
C THR A 626 28.06 27.44 5.52
N ALA A 627 27.16 27.18 6.46
CA ALA A 627 26.93 25.84 7.01
C ALA A 627 26.16 24.97 6.00
N PHE A 628 25.18 25.55 5.31
CA PHE A 628 24.45 24.96 4.19
C PHE A 628 25.38 24.58 3.05
N MET A 629 26.22 25.52 2.62
CA MET A 629 27.16 25.29 1.52
C MET A 629 28.15 24.15 1.77
N ARG A 630 28.49 23.85 3.04
CA ARG A 630 29.36 22.71 3.41
C ARG A 630 28.70 21.35 3.24
N ARG A 631 27.37 21.30 3.19
CA ARG A 631 26.57 20.07 3.09
C ARG A 631 26.19 19.73 1.64
N ILE A 632 26.32 20.70 0.74
CA ILE A 632 26.13 20.51 -0.69
C ILE A 632 27.41 19.95 -1.32
N ARG A 633 27.31 18.83 -2.02
CA ARG A 633 28.46 18.16 -2.65
C ARG A 633 28.93 18.88 -3.92
N PHE A 634 27.99 19.31 -4.76
CA PHE A 634 28.29 19.99 -6.03
C PHE A 634 27.63 21.36 -6.11
N VAL A 635 28.38 22.37 -6.55
CA VAL A 635 27.85 23.71 -6.79
C VAL A 635 28.13 24.09 -8.23
N VAL A 636 27.07 24.37 -8.99
CA VAL A 636 27.15 24.76 -10.40
C VAL A 636 26.62 26.18 -10.54
N ASP A 637 27.49 27.08 -10.98
CA ASP A 637 27.14 28.46 -11.27
C ASP A 637 26.69 28.59 -12.73
N PHE A 638 25.49 29.12 -12.94
CA PHE A 638 24.85 29.44 -14.21
C PHE A 638 24.93 30.95 -14.44
N PRO A 639 26.07 31.46 -14.95
CA PRO A 639 26.23 32.88 -15.22
C PRO A 639 25.26 33.34 -16.31
N PHE A 640 25.11 34.66 -16.41
CA PHE A 640 24.40 35.25 -17.53
C PHE A 640 25.16 34.95 -18.84
N PRO A 641 24.48 34.49 -19.92
CA PRO A 641 25.17 34.02 -21.12
C PRO A 641 25.90 35.17 -21.83
N GLY A 642 27.13 34.93 -22.27
CA GLY A 642 27.91 35.82 -23.11
C GLY A 642 27.34 35.94 -24.53
N GLU A 643 27.88 36.85 -25.35
CA GLU A 643 27.38 37.09 -26.72
C GLU A 643 27.51 35.83 -27.61
N SER A 644 28.65 35.13 -27.55
CA SER A 644 28.85 33.87 -28.30
C SER A 644 27.87 32.77 -27.86
N GLU A 645 27.61 32.65 -26.56
CA GLU A 645 26.65 31.70 -26.01
C GLU A 645 25.22 32.06 -26.43
N ARG A 646 24.84 33.34 -26.41
CA ARG A 646 23.52 33.80 -26.88
C ARG A 646 23.32 33.52 -28.37
N ALA A 647 24.33 33.72 -29.21
CA ALA A 647 24.25 33.39 -30.64
C ALA A 647 23.95 31.89 -30.84
N GLU A 648 24.61 31.02 -30.07
CA GLU A 648 24.35 29.58 -30.10
C GLU A 648 22.95 29.23 -29.61
N ILE A 649 22.48 29.88 -28.53
CA ILE A 649 21.11 29.70 -28.03
C ILE A 649 20.10 30.08 -29.14
N TRP A 650 20.30 31.21 -29.83
CA TRP A 650 19.44 31.64 -30.95
C TRP A 650 19.39 30.61 -32.08
N ARG A 651 20.54 30.03 -32.47
CA ARG A 651 20.59 28.99 -33.50
C ARG A 651 19.78 27.74 -33.11
N ARG A 652 19.77 27.37 -31.84
CA ARG A 652 19.07 26.16 -31.34
C ARG A 652 17.59 26.38 -31.10
N VAL A 653 17.21 27.56 -30.62
CA VAL A 653 15.80 27.91 -30.33
C VAL A 653 14.97 27.99 -31.62
N LEU A 654 15.59 28.37 -32.74
CA LEU A 654 14.93 28.47 -34.04
C LEU A 654 14.93 27.10 -34.74
N PRO A 655 13.76 26.46 -34.94
CA PRO A 655 13.72 25.14 -35.56
C PRO A 655 14.06 25.22 -37.05
N ALA A 656 14.77 24.23 -37.57
CA ALA A 656 15.19 24.17 -38.97
C ALA A 656 14.02 24.23 -39.99
N ARG A 657 12.81 23.84 -39.57
CA ARG A 657 11.58 23.89 -40.38
C ARG A 657 10.90 25.26 -40.39
N ALA A 658 11.27 26.19 -39.51
CA ALA A 658 10.62 27.50 -39.48
C ALA A 658 10.93 28.27 -40.77
N PRO A 659 9.92 28.84 -41.44
CA PRO A 659 10.13 29.64 -42.63
C PRO A 659 10.80 30.96 -42.23
N MET A 660 12.10 31.10 -42.54
CA MET A 660 12.91 32.25 -42.14
C MET A 660 13.39 33.04 -43.36
N LYS A 661 13.53 34.36 -43.22
CA LYS A 661 14.10 35.26 -44.22
C LYS A 661 14.96 36.31 -43.54
N GLY A 662 16.28 36.24 -43.76
CA GLY A 662 17.23 37.24 -43.27
C GLY A 662 17.35 37.30 -41.74
N ILE A 663 17.13 36.18 -41.04
CA ILE A 663 17.41 36.08 -39.60
C ILE A 663 18.91 35.85 -39.41
N ASP A 664 19.52 36.67 -38.56
CA ASP A 664 20.95 36.63 -38.23
C ASP A 664 21.12 36.40 -36.72
N PRO A 665 21.49 35.17 -36.28
CA PRO A 665 21.70 34.84 -34.87
C PRO A 665 22.77 35.70 -34.19
N GLU A 666 23.80 36.14 -34.91
CA GLU A 666 24.88 36.99 -34.40
C GLU A 666 24.38 38.40 -34.11
N LEU A 667 23.49 38.95 -34.95
CA LEU A 667 22.80 40.21 -34.64
C LEU A 667 21.83 40.08 -33.47
N LEU A 668 21.08 38.97 -33.39
CA LEU A 668 20.16 38.68 -32.29
C LEU A 668 20.90 38.50 -30.95
N ALA A 669 22.13 37.99 -30.99
CA ALA A 669 22.97 37.79 -29.80
C ALA A 669 23.38 39.09 -29.09
N ARG A 670 23.27 40.24 -29.76
CA ARG A 670 23.51 41.55 -29.14
C ARG A 670 22.49 41.88 -28.05
N LEU A 671 21.29 41.29 -28.09
CA LEU A 671 20.30 41.43 -27.03
C LEU A 671 20.83 40.87 -25.71
N THR A 672 20.89 41.71 -24.69
CA THR A 672 21.38 41.33 -23.35
C THR A 672 20.27 40.68 -22.52
N VAL A 673 19.84 39.49 -22.94
CA VAL A 673 18.76 38.70 -22.32
C VAL A 673 19.20 37.27 -21.99
N ALA A 674 18.52 36.64 -21.02
CA ALA A 674 18.77 35.25 -20.65
C ALA A 674 18.13 34.28 -21.64
N GLY A 675 18.52 33.00 -21.61
CA GLY A 675 18.02 31.97 -22.53
C GLY A 675 16.50 31.79 -22.52
N GLY A 676 15.87 31.90 -21.34
CA GLY A 676 14.40 31.88 -21.23
C GLY A 676 13.72 33.00 -22.02
N SER A 677 14.23 34.22 -21.92
CA SER A 677 13.73 35.36 -22.68
C SER A 677 14.04 35.24 -24.18
N ILE A 678 15.19 34.67 -24.58
CA ILE A 678 15.49 34.36 -26.00
C ILE A 678 14.41 33.45 -26.58
N ARG A 679 14.04 32.38 -25.86
CA ARG A 679 12.96 31.47 -26.28
C ARG A 679 11.62 32.18 -26.42
N ASN A 680 11.27 33.04 -25.46
CA ASN A 680 10.03 33.82 -25.51
C ASN A 680 10.00 34.75 -26.73
N ILE A 681 11.09 35.49 -26.98
CA ILE A 681 11.20 36.41 -28.12
C ILE A 681 11.09 35.63 -29.44
N ALA A 682 11.79 34.50 -29.59
CA ALA A 682 11.72 33.68 -30.79
C ALA A 682 10.29 33.20 -31.07
N LEU A 683 9.62 32.70 -30.03
CA LEU A 683 8.26 32.18 -30.14
C LEU A 683 7.25 33.30 -30.46
N SER A 684 7.32 34.43 -29.76
CA SER A 684 6.48 35.60 -30.06
C SER A 684 6.72 36.14 -31.47
N GLY A 685 7.98 36.20 -31.92
CA GLY A 685 8.33 36.59 -33.28
C GLY A 685 7.75 35.64 -34.34
N ALA A 686 7.74 34.33 -34.06
CA ALA A 686 7.13 33.33 -34.93
C ALA A 686 5.59 33.49 -35.03
N PHE A 687 4.92 33.79 -33.91
CA PHE A 687 3.48 34.08 -33.92
C PHE A 687 3.14 35.35 -34.70
N LEU A 688 3.93 36.42 -34.55
CA LEU A 688 3.76 37.65 -35.35
C LEU A 688 3.90 37.37 -36.85
N ALA A 689 4.91 36.60 -37.25
CA ALA A 689 5.12 36.22 -38.65
C ALA A 689 3.95 35.37 -39.19
N ALA A 690 3.43 34.44 -38.39
CA ALA A 690 2.32 33.57 -38.75
C ALA A 690 1.00 34.34 -38.93
N GLU A 691 0.72 35.31 -38.06
CA GLU A 691 -0.46 36.19 -38.16
C GLU A 691 -0.45 37.01 -39.47
N GLU A 692 0.73 37.48 -39.88
CA GLU A 692 0.91 38.18 -41.16
C GLU A 692 0.91 37.24 -42.39
N GLY A 693 0.99 35.93 -42.18
CA GLY A 693 1.16 34.95 -43.25
C GLY A 693 2.51 35.05 -43.98
N ASP A 694 3.54 35.61 -43.35
CA ASP A 694 4.87 35.84 -43.93
C ASP A 694 5.95 34.96 -43.24
N ARG A 695 7.16 34.94 -43.82
CA ARG A 695 8.35 34.30 -43.24
C ARG A 695 8.84 35.11 -42.04
N LEU A 696 9.38 34.42 -41.04
CA LEU A 696 10.03 35.01 -39.88
C LEU A 696 11.23 35.88 -40.30
N GLN A 697 11.20 37.15 -39.90
CA GLN A 697 12.16 38.20 -40.29
C GLN A 697 12.62 39.00 -39.04
N MET A 698 13.72 39.74 -39.18
CA MET A 698 14.27 40.58 -38.10
C MET A 698 13.26 41.61 -37.57
N ARG A 699 12.33 42.09 -38.40
CA ARG A 699 11.25 43.01 -37.96
C ARG A 699 10.34 42.38 -36.90
N HIS A 700 9.98 41.10 -37.05
CA HIS A 700 9.14 40.39 -36.09
C HIS A 700 9.92 40.12 -34.79
N MET A 701 11.21 39.82 -34.90
CA MET A 701 12.09 39.67 -33.74
C MET A 701 12.24 40.99 -32.98
N LEU A 702 12.34 42.12 -33.68
CA LEU A 702 12.45 43.44 -33.06
C LEU A 702 11.21 43.78 -32.24
N GLU A 703 10.03 43.53 -32.80
CA GLU A 703 8.75 43.77 -32.12
C GLU A 703 8.56 42.83 -30.92
N ALA A 704 8.88 41.55 -31.08
CA ALA A 704 8.88 40.58 -29.98
C ALA A 704 9.87 40.97 -28.87
N ALA A 705 11.08 41.43 -29.25
CA ALA A 705 12.10 41.88 -28.30
C ALA A 705 11.65 43.13 -27.54
N ARG A 706 10.98 44.09 -28.19
CA ARG A 706 10.41 45.27 -27.51
C ARG A 706 9.42 44.84 -26.43
N THR A 707 8.50 43.94 -26.77
CA THR A 707 7.49 43.44 -25.83
C THR A 707 8.13 42.70 -24.66
N GLU A 708 9.13 41.86 -24.90
CA GLU A 708 9.80 41.12 -23.82
C GLU A 708 10.65 42.05 -22.93
N TYR A 709 11.34 43.04 -23.51
CA TYR A 709 12.09 44.03 -22.73
C TYR A 709 11.17 44.87 -21.83
N LEU A 710 9.98 45.25 -22.33
CA LEU A 710 8.97 45.94 -21.53
C LEU A 710 8.52 45.10 -20.33
N LYS A 711 8.33 43.78 -20.48
CA LYS A 711 8.01 42.88 -19.35
C LYS A 711 9.14 42.79 -18.31
N LEU A 712 10.37 43.01 -18.75
CA LEU A 712 11.56 43.00 -17.89
C LEU A 712 11.85 44.39 -17.29
N ASP A 713 10.96 45.37 -17.46
CA ASP A 713 11.15 46.78 -17.07
C ASP A 713 12.46 47.37 -17.64
N ARG A 714 12.83 46.97 -18.86
CA ARG A 714 14.03 47.42 -19.58
C ARG A 714 13.67 48.03 -20.93
N SER A 715 14.56 48.87 -21.44
CA SER A 715 14.45 49.45 -22.79
C SER A 715 15.57 48.95 -23.68
N LEU A 716 15.26 48.66 -24.95
CA LEU A 716 16.25 48.30 -25.95
C LEU A 716 17.17 49.50 -26.24
N THR A 717 18.47 49.26 -26.30
CA THR A 717 19.45 50.30 -26.65
C THR A 717 19.71 50.32 -28.16
N PRO A 718 20.07 51.48 -28.76
CA PRO A 718 20.38 51.57 -30.20
C PRO A 718 21.51 50.64 -30.65
N SER A 719 22.45 50.32 -29.76
CA SER A 719 23.54 49.37 -30.03
C SER A 719 23.07 47.92 -30.11
N GLU A 720 22.03 47.54 -29.37
CA GLU A 720 21.50 46.17 -29.37
C GLU A 720 20.74 45.85 -30.67
N VAL A 721 20.08 46.84 -31.26
CA VAL A 721 19.25 46.68 -32.48
C VAL A 721 19.93 47.21 -33.75
N HIS A 722 21.20 47.58 -33.66
CA HIS A 722 21.95 48.11 -34.80
C HIS A 722 22.04 47.08 -35.93
N GLY A 723 21.58 47.44 -37.14
CA GLY A 723 21.63 46.58 -38.33
C GLY A 723 20.46 45.61 -38.49
N TRP A 724 19.38 45.75 -37.71
CA TRP A 724 18.19 44.88 -37.80
C TRP A 724 17.18 45.31 -38.88
N VAL A 725 17.22 46.58 -39.29
CA VAL A 725 16.31 47.21 -40.27
C VAL A 725 17.10 48.07 -41.24
#